data_AF-A0AAX6MM02-F1
#
_entry.id   AF-A0AAX6MM02-F1
#
_cell.length_a   1.000
_cell.length_b   1.000
_cell.length_c   1.000
_cell.angle_alpha   90.00
_cell.angle_beta   90.00
_cell.angle_gamma   90.00
#
_symmetry.space_group_name_H-M   'P 1'
#
loop_
_entity.id
_entity.type
_entity.pdbx_description
1 polymer ?
#
loop_
_entity_poly.entity_id
_entity_poly.type
_entity_poly.pdbx_seq_one_letter_code
_entity_poly.pdbx_strand_id
1 'polypeptide(L)'
;MGRARRLITCFYLLPYSLALPEFTGATAYLHRIHDITKRGDCTTETVVSGDGCASLAERCGISGADFTKYNPDPNLCSTLQIGQRVCCSSGTLPDIRPKPEPNGTCASYTVQEGDSCSSIAANNGLSASEVEDFNKVKTWGFDSCANLGLGVRICLSDGDAPLPAPQKGAICGPTVPGTEQPPTGSNISDLNPCPLNACCNIWGQCGITGEFCVPTTGKFGNLGTGPPGSNGCASSCGREIVNNGEAPGSFISVGYYESWNMDRPCLTMKAKSIAGLKYTHVHWGFGKIASDMSVTINDTYKQWDDFKSLSASGIKAILSFGGWGDSTDPATYDILRTAVSPEGREAFTDNVATFANNEGLDGIDIDWEYPGAPDIPGIPPGQKEDGENYLAMLTMLRSKLDQINLTETMDALSMITKAGVPTKKVVVGVTSYARSFKMADPNCSGPMCTFLGSNTSSQAEPGECTLTAGYISNAEINSIINKKPESRTWYDSEVDADFIVYDSTEWASYMTDNTKQSRANRWKSFNFAGTIDWALDLQHFYEDDGGGGDPPSSSSTTGSSSPPTTSSSSYTSGPPTTSSDSSAPGPPTTSSSLDSSAPPTTSSSPDSSGPPTTSSGSNTSDQPTTSSGTDSTILSTTSGSPTSGPSTTSSGSDSSGPPTTSSGPPATSSNPAL
;
A
#
# COMPACT_ATOMS: atom_id res chain seq x y z
N MET A 1 32.70 4.83 48.35
CA MET A 1 31.67 5.69 48.98
C MET A 1 30.68 6.03 47.87
N GLY A 2 29.35 5.94 47.98
CA GLY A 2 28.44 5.79 49.12
C GLY A 2 27.50 7.01 49.17
N ARG A 3 26.16 6.90 49.17
CA ARG A 3 25.23 5.76 49.33
C ARG A 3 24.03 5.87 48.39
N ALA A 4 23.40 4.75 48.06
CA ALA A 4 22.06 4.73 47.46
C ALA A 4 20.94 4.81 48.52
N ARG A 5 19.70 5.05 48.09
CA ARG A 5 18.48 4.68 48.83
C ARG A 5 17.50 3.98 47.88
N ARG A 6 17.14 2.73 48.21
CA ARG A 6 15.93 2.07 47.72
C ARG A 6 14.78 2.40 48.68
N LEU A 7 13.54 2.42 48.20
CA LEU A 7 12.39 2.09 49.03
C LEU A 7 12.05 0.61 48.84
N ILE A 8 11.64 -0.04 49.92
CA ILE A 8 11.10 -1.40 49.97
C ILE A 8 9.91 -1.34 50.91
N THR A 9 8.76 -1.85 50.48
CA THR A 9 7.54 -1.92 51.30
C THR A 9 7.23 -3.37 51.61
N CYS A 10 7.47 -3.79 52.86
CA CYS A 10 7.06 -5.10 53.35
C CYS A 10 5.72 -4.97 54.08
N PHE A 11 4.80 -5.91 53.84
CA PHE A 11 3.65 -6.14 54.72
C PHE A 11 3.93 -7.29 55.69
N TYR A 12 3.33 -7.24 56.87
CA TYR A 12 3.59 -8.15 57.98
C TYR A 12 2.89 -9.52 57.81
N LEU A 13 3.59 -10.58 58.20
CA LEU A 13 3.00 -11.88 58.53
C LEU A 13 2.70 -11.92 60.04
N LEU A 14 1.55 -12.49 60.40
CA LEU A 14 1.22 -12.87 61.78
C LEU A 14 0.86 -14.37 61.80
N PRO A 15 1.61 -15.21 62.53
CA PRO A 15 1.30 -16.64 62.66
C PRO A 15 0.31 -16.87 63.81
N TYR A 16 -0.86 -17.41 63.51
CA TYR A 16 -1.70 -18.03 64.53
C TYR A 16 -1.34 -19.51 64.68
N SER A 17 -0.78 -19.87 65.83
CA SER A 17 -0.54 -21.26 66.21
C SER A 17 -1.74 -21.79 66.99
N LEU A 18 -2.28 -22.93 66.56
CA LEU A 18 -3.23 -23.73 67.33
C LEU A 18 -2.69 -25.16 67.43
N ALA A 19 -2.63 -25.68 68.65
CA ALA A 19 -2.00 -26.96 68.95
C ALA A 19 -2.90 -28.14 68.59
N LEU A 20 -2.27 -29.22 68.10
CA LEU A 20 -2.85 -30.56 68.09
C LEU A 20 -2.20 -31.38 69.23
N PRO A 21 -2.98 -32.04 70.10
CA PRO A 21 -2.42 -33.01 71.04
C PRO A 21 -2.17 -34.34 70.31
N GLU A 22 -1.05 -34.99 70.60
CA GLU A 22 -0.86 -36.40 70.28
C GLU A 22 -1.79 -37.26 71.14
N PHE A 23 -2.48 -38.22 70.54
CA PHE A 23 -3.08 -39.33 71.28
C PHE A 23 -2.85 -40.65 70.55
N THR A 24 -2.17 -41.58 71.23
CA THR A 24 -1.98 -42.95 70.77
C THR A 24 -3.25 -43.76 71.02
N GLY A 25 -3.66 -44.58 70.04
CA GLY A 25 -4.93 -45.31 70.15
C GLY A 25 -5.28 -46.14 68.91
N ALA A 26 -4.54 -47.22 68.67
CA ALA A 26 -4.88 -48.16 67.61
C ALA A 26 -6.09 -49.03 68.02
N THR A 27 -7.24 -48.86 67.36
CA THR A 27 -8.32 -49.85 67.38
C THR A 27 -9.04 -49.84 66.04
N ALA A 28 -8.92 -50.92 65.27
CA ALA A 28 -9.46 -50.98 63.92
C ALA A 28 -10.98 -51.22 63.91
N TYR A 29 -11.76 -50.14 63.74
CA TYR A 29 -13.15 -50.27 63.29
C TYR A 29 -13.17 -50.32 61.76
N LEU A 30 -13.52 -51.48 61.20
CA LEU A 30 -13.72 -51.67 59.77
C LEU A 30 -15.02 -50.99 59.30
N HIS A 31 -15.01 -49.67 59.25
CA HIS A 31 -16.01 -48.94 58.49
C HIS A 31 -15.78 -49.25 57.01
N ARG A 32 -16.79 -49.82 56.33
CA ARG A 32 -16.73 -50.12 54.91
C ARG A 32 -16.72 -48.81 54.12
N ILE A 33 -15.53 -48.27 53.87
CA ILE A 33 -15.35 -47.28 52.81
C ILE A 33 -15.82 -47.95 51.52
N HIS A 34 -16.90 -47.43 50.94
CA HIS A 34 -17.24 -47.75 49.57
C HIS A 34 -16.12 -47.15 48.72
N ASP A 35 -15.32 -48.03 48.12
CA ASP A 35 -14.28 -47.65 47.18
C ASP A 35 -14.95 -46.94 46.00
N ILE A 36 -14.82 -45.61 45.94
CA ILE A 36 -15.37 -44.78 44.87
C ILE A 36 -14.44 -44.93 43.66
N THR A 37 -14.49 -46.13 43.09
CA THR A 37 -13.97 -46.43 41.77
C THR A 37 -14.53 -45.40 40.80
N LYS A 38 -13.64 -44.75 40.04
CA LYS A 38 -14.04 -43.89 38.93
C LYS A 38 -15.04 -44.69 38.09
N ARG A 39 -16.25 -44.16 37.89
CA ARG A 39 -17.25 -44.84 37.04
C ARG A 39 -16.59 -45.15 35.70
N GLY A 40 -16.78 -46.36 35.21
CA GLY A 40 -16.34 -46.71 33.86
C GLY A 40 -16.96 -45.76 32.85
N ASP A 41 -16.24 -45.47 31.76
CA ASP A 41 -16.81 -44.67 30.69
C ASP A 41 -17.93 -45.46 30.01
N CYS A 42 -19.01 -44.78 29.62
CA CYS A 42 -20.16 -45.40 28.98
C CYS A 42 -19.83 -45.78 27.53
N THR A 43 -20.46 -46.83 27.03
CA THR A 43 -20.61 -47.03 25.58
C THR A 43 -21.41 -45.86 25.01
N THR A 44 -21.00 -45.31 23.86
CA THR A 44 -21.62 -44.10 23.29
C THR A 44 -22.18 -44.30 21.90
N GLU A 45 -23.26 -43.58 21.60
CA GLU A 45 -23.71 -43.31 20.24
C GLU A 45 -23.52 -41.83 19.87
N THR A 46 -23.39 -41.54 18.58
CA THR A 46 -23.21 -40.18 18.03
C THR A 46 -24.47 -39.72 17.30
N VAL A 47 -24.94 -38.52 17.63
CA VAL A 47 -26.08 -37.84 17.00
C VAL A 47 -25.78 -37.54 15.52
N VAL A 48 -26.66 -37.98 14.62
CA VAL A 48 -26.64 -37.63 13.19
C VAL A 48 -27.85 -36.73 12.84
N SER A 49 -27.89 -36.23 11.60
CA SER A 49 -29.00 -35.38 11.16
C SER A 49 -30.34 -36.13 11.25
N GLY A 50 -31.33 -35.50 11.88
CA GLY A 50 -32.67 -36.08 12.09
C GLY A 50 -32.83 -36.96 13.33
N ASP A 51 -31.79 -37.17 14.15
CA ASP A 51 -31.91 -37.92 15.40
C ASP A 51 -32.78 -37.21 16.46
N GLY A 52 -33.48 -38.03 17.25
CA GLY A 52 -34.05 -37.64 18.54
C GLY A 52 -33.72 -38.69 19.60
N CYS A 53 -34.01 -38.41 20.87
CA CYS A 53 -33.76 -39.37 21.96
C CYS A 53 -34.43 -40.74 21.76
N ALA A 54 -35.49 -40.84 20.95
CA ALA A 54 -36.12 -42.11 20.59
C ALA A 54 -35.24 -42.95 19.62
N SER A 55 -34.76 -42.36 18.52
CA SER A 55 -33.88 -43.07 17.56
C SER A 55 -32.51 -43.38 18.17
N LEU A 56 -32.01 -42.50 19.04
CA LEU A 56 -30.78 -42.72 19.80
C LEU A 56 -30.92 -43.86 20.81
N ALA A 57 -32.05 -43.96 21.54
CA ALA A 57 -32.31 -45.09 22.43
C ALA A 57 -32.44 -46.43 21.67
N GLU A 58 -33.09 -46.41 20.51
CA GLU A 58 -33.20 -47.58 19.61
C GLU A 58 -31.83 -48.03 19.08
N ARG A 59 -31.01 -47.09 18.59
CA ARG A 59 -29.62 -47.34 18.16
C ARG A 59 -28.74 -47.87 19.30
N CYS A 60 -28.86 -47.28 20.49
CA CYS A 60 -28.22 -47.77 21.71
C CYS A 60 -28.70 -49.18 22.14
N GLY A 61 -29.81 -49.70 21.61
CA GLY A 61 -30.40 -50.98 21.99
C GLY A 61 -31.04 -50.98 23.39
N ILE A 62 -31.49 -49.83 23.90
CA ILE A 62 -31.98 -49.66 25.28
C ILE A 62 -33.38 -49.05 25.35
N SER A 63 -34.02 -49.14 26.52
CA SER A 63 -35.28 -48.43 26.75
C SER A 63 -35.05 -46.91 26.80
N GLY A 64 -36.03 -46.12 26.37
CA GLY A 64 -35.97 -44.65 26.51
C GLY A 64 -35.82 -44.19 27.97
N ALA A 65 -36.32 -44.97 28.93
CA ALA A 65 -36.13 -44.71 30.35
C ALA A 65 -34.68 -44.94 30.80
N ASP A 66 -34.01 -45.96 30.29
CA ASP A 66 -32.57 -46.18 30.52
C ASP A 66 -31.72 -45.13 29.80
N PHE A 67 -32.11 -44.71 28.58
CA PHE A 67 -31.44 -43.61 27.87
C PHE A 67 -31.48 -42.30 28.67
N THR A 68 -32.65 -41.89 29.20
CA THR A 68 -32.78 -40.72 30.07
C THR A 68 -32.02 -40.88 31.39
N LYS A 69 -31.96 -42.10 31.94
CA LYS A 69 -31.20 -42.43 33.16
C LYS A 69 -29.68 -42.39 32.97
N TYR A 70 -29.18 -42.70 31.77
CA TYR A 70 -27.76 -42.58 31.42
C TYR A 70 -27.39 -41.16 30.98
N ASN A 71 -28.35 -40.38 30.47
CA ASN A 71 -28.17 -39.00 30.02
C ASN A 71 -29.14 -38.06 30.76
N PRO A 72 -28.85 -37.71 32.03
CA PRO A 72 -29.83 -37.09 32.94
C PRO A 72 -30.05 -35.58 32.74
N ASP A 73 -29.57 -34.97 31.65
CA ASP A 73 -29.89 -33.58 31.30
C ASP A 73 -31.33 -33.51 30.77
N PRO A 74 -32.26 -32.80 31.44
CA PRO A 74 -33.66 -32.74 31.02
C PRO A 74 -33.86 -32.02 29.68
N ASN A 75 -32.90 -31.21 29.22
CA ASN A 75 -33.01 -30.46 27.97
C ASN A 75 -32.44 -31.21 26.76
N LEU A 76 -31.61 -32.24 26.99
CA LEU A 76 -30.82 -32.94 25.97
C LEU A 76 -31.59 -33.19 24.67
N CYS A 77 -32.79 -33.78 24.77
CA CYS A 77 -33.61 -34.18 23.64
C CYS A 77 -34.15 -33.02 22.79
N SER A 78 -34.04 -31.78 23.29
CA SER A 78 -34.40 -30.54 22.59
C SER A 78 -33.19 -29.74 22.10
N THR A 79 -31.98 -30.13 22.50
CA THR A 79 -30.73 -29.41 22.22
C THR A 79 -29.69 -30.25 21.47
N LEU A 80 -30.02 -31.48 21.05
CA LEU A 80 -29.13 -32.41 20.34
C LEU A 80 -28.41 -31.72 19.17
N GLN A 81 -27.07 -31.73 19.18
CA GLN A 81 -26.23 -31.24 18.09
C GLN A 81 -25.67 -32.41 17.28
N ILE A 82 -25.58 -32.25 15.95
CA ILE A 82 -24.91 -33.25 15.10
C ILE A 82 -23.44 -33.40 15.55
N GLY A 83 -22.98 -34.64 15.73
CA GLY A 83 -21.66 -34.95 16.29
C GLY A 83 -21.61 -35.05 17.82
N GLN A 84 -22.67 -34.66 18.54
CA GLN A 84 -22.77 -34.86 19.99
C GLN A 84 -22.81 -36.35 20.32
N ARG A 85 -22.13 -36.76 21.40
CA ARG A 85 -22.18 -38.14 21.90
C ARG A 85 -23.10 -38.26 23.12
N VAL A 86 -23.80 -39.39 23.19
CA VAL A 86 -24.74 -39.77 24.27
C VAL A 86 -24.40 -41.16 24.80
N CYS A 87 -24.63 -41.40 26.09
CA CYS A 87 -24.38 -42.68 26.75
C CYS A 87 -25.49 -43.71 26.47
N CYS A 88 -25.10 -44.88 25.96
CA CYS A 88 -25.94 -46.07 25.83
C CYS A 88 -25.86 -47.03 27.04
N SER A 89 -24.96 -46.76 27.99
CA SER A 89 -24.83 -47.54 29.23
C SER A 89 -24.48 -46.65 30.43
N SER A 90 -24.57 -47.21 31.64
CA SER A 90 -24.24 -46.50 32.88
C SER A 90 -22.74 -46.21 32.98
N GLY A 91 -22.37 -44.93 32.97
CA GLY A 91 -20.98 -44.49 33.09
C GLY A 91 -20.83 -42.98 33.13
N THR A 92 -19.68 -42.48 32.71
CA THR A 92 -19.45 -41.10 32.25
C THR A 92 -19.22 -41.08 30.75
N LEU A 93 -19.53 -39.98 30.05
CA LEU A 93 -19.10 -39.84 28.66
C LEU A 93 -17.56 -39.93 28.60
N PRO A 94 -16.96 -40.75 27.71
CA PRO A 94 -15.51 -40.81 27.57
C PRO A 94 -14.97 -39.44 27.16
N ASP A 95 -13.95 -38.96 27.87
CA ASP A 95 -13.28 -37.70 27.54
C ASP A 95 -12.48 -37.84 26.24
N ILE A 96 -12.77 -36.98 25.27
CA ILE A 96 -12.09 -36.90 23.96
C ILE A 96 -11.46 -35.53 23.72
N ARG A 97 -11.44 -34.66 24.74
CA ARG A 97 -11.04 -33.26 24.58
C ARG A 97 -9.65 -33.16 23.98
N PRO A 98 -9.48 -32.43 22.87
CA PRO A 98 -8.18 -32.21 22.26
C PRO A 98 -7.19 -31.63 23.29
N LYS A 99 -5.93 -32.08 23.21
CA LYS A 99 -4.89 -31.70 24.15
C LYS A 99 -3.86 -30.81 23.45
N PRO A 100 -3.25 -29.83 24.15
CA PRO A 100 -2.18 -29.03 23.58
C PRO A 100 -1.06 -29.92 23.02
N GLU A 101 -0.50 -29.50 21.90
CA GLU A 101 0.61 -30.18 21.24
C GLU A 101 1.90 -30.08 22.09
N PRO A 102 2.85 -31.03 21.98
CA PRO A 102 4.07 -31.05 22.81
C PRO A 102 4.98 -29.81 22.69
N ASN A 103 4.76 -28.98 21.67
CA ASN A 103 5.46 -27.71 21.44
C ASN A 103 4.81 -26.50 22.16
N GLY A 104 3.65 -26.68 22.81
CA GLY A 104 2.89 -25.62 23.48
C GLY A 104 1.77 -24.98 22.64
N THR A 105 1.66 -25.28 21.35
CA THR A 105 0.51 -24.83 20.54
C THR A 105 -0.77 -25.60 20.89
N CYS A 106 -1.92 -24.97 20.73
CA CYS A 106 -3.21 -25.61 20.92
C CYS A 106 -3.47 -26.71 19.88
N ALA A 107 -4.27 -27.71 20.23
CA ALA A 107 -4.85 -28.60 19.23
C ALA A 107 -5.67 -27.77 18.24
N SER A 108 -5.32 -27.83 16.95
CA SER A 108 -5.84 -26.92 15.95
C SER A 108 -6.82 -27.59 14.99
N TYR A 109 -7.90 -26.89 14.64
CA TYR A 109 -8.89 -27.31 13.65
C TYR A 109 -9.08 -26.23 12.59
N THR A 110 -9.17 -26.61 11.32
CA THR A 110 -9.48 -25.68 10.23
C THR A 110 -10.97 -25.78 9.91
N VAL A 111 -11.70 -24.68 10.06
CA VAL A 111 -13.16 -24.61 9.83
C VAL A 111 -13.51 -25.07 8.41
N GLN A 112 -14.47 -25.98 8.28
CA GLN A 112 -14.97 -26.50 7.00
C GLN A 112 -16.30 -25.83 6.58
N GLU A 113 -16.80 -26.17 5.40
CA GLU A 113 -18.09 -25.67 4.92
C GLU A 113 -19.25 -26.27 5.73
N GLY A 114 -20.17 -25.42 6.19
CA GLY A 114 -21.30 -25.82 7.04
C GLY A 114 -20.98 -25.95 8.54
N ASP A 115 -19.75 -25.66 8.97
CA ASP A 115 -19.38 -25.69 10.38
C ASP A 115 -19.99 -24.56 11.23
N SER A 116 -20.07 -24.84 12.52
CA SER A 116 -20.37 -23.88 13.59
C SER A 116 -19.52 -24.23 14.81
N CYS A 117 -19.33 -23.28 15.74
CA CYS A 117 -18.68 -23.63 17.01
C CYS A 117 -19.44 -24.74 17.75
N SER A 118 -20.77 -24.87 17.58
CA SER A 118 -21.57 -25.94 18.19
C SER A 118 -21.26 -27.32 17.59
N SER A 119 -21.18 -27.45 16.27
CA SER A 119 -20.84 -28.73 15.60
C SER A 119 -19.40 -29.14 15.89
N ILE A 120 -18.45 -28.21 15.81
CA ILE A 120 -17.04 -28.46 16.12
C ILE A 120 -16.89 -28.86 17.59
N ALA A 121 -17.53 -28.12 18.51
CA ALA A 121 -17.46 -28.42 19.94
C ALA A 121 -18.05 -29.79 20.29
N ALA A 122 -19.23 -30.11 19.75
CA ALA A 122 -19.90 -31.39 19.99
C ALA A 122 -19.05 -32.60 19.58
N ASN A 123 -18.43 -32.53 18.39
CA ASN A 123 -17.50 -33.56 17.89
C ASN A 123 -16.22 -33.70 18.73
N ASN A 124 -15.84 -32.69 19.53
CA ASN A 124 -14.60 -32.64 20.31
C ASN A 124 -14.82 -32.68 21.84
N GLY A 125 -16.05 -32.90 22.32
CA GLY A 125 -16.36 -32.96 23.76
C GLY A 125 -16.29 -31.61 24.49
N LEU A 126 -16.40 -30.51 23.73
CA LEU A 126 -16.37 -29.13 24.21
C LEU A 126 -17.79 -28.52 24.21
N SER A 127 -17.92 -27.34 24.79
CA SER A 127 -19.02 -26.40 24.54
C SER A 127 -18.62 -25.33 23.51
N ALA A 128 -19.58 -24.73 22.81
CA ALA A 128 -19.31 -23.63 21.88
C ALA A 128 -18.66 -22.41 22.57
N SER A 129 -18.96 -22.19 23.85
CA SER A 129 -18.30 -21.18 24.69
C SER A 129 -16.82 -21.47 24.94
N GLU A 130 -16.43 -22.73 25.13
CA GLU A 130 -15.00 -23.09 25.26
C GLU A 130 -14.27 -22.89 23.93
N VAL A 131 -14.92 -23.16 22.79
CA VAL A 131 -14.36 -22.83 21.47
C VAL A 131 -14.22 -21.32 21.26
N GLU A 132 -15.18 -20.48 21.70
CA GLU A 132 -15.02 -19.02 21.66
C GLU A 132 -13.88 -18.54 22.60
N ASP A 133 -13.81 -19.09 23.81
CA ASP A 133 -12.81 -18.76 24.82
C ASP A 133 -11.39 -19.18 24.44
N PHE A 134 -11.22 -20.29 23.74
CA PHE A 134 -9.93 -20.73 23.19
C PHE A 134 -9.46 -19.89 21.98
N ASN A 135 -10.28 -18.99 21.42
CA ASN A 135 -9.93 -18.28 20.16
C ASN A 135 -10.00 -16.75 20.22
N LYS A 136 -10.85 -16.18 21.06
CA LYS A 136 -10.88 -14.73 21.31
C LYS A 136 -9.50 -14.17 21.66
N VAL A 137 -9.25 -12.93 21.28
CA VAL A 137 -8.00 -12.14 21.42
C VAL A 137 -6.71 -12.70 20.78
N LYS A 138 -6.59 -14.01 20.49
CA LYS A 138 -5.31 -14.61 20.01
C LYS A 138 -5.34 -15.27 18.63
N THR A 139 -6.47 -15.78 18.16
CA THR A 139 -6.52 -16.55 16.90
C THR A 139 -6.70 -15.65 15.69
N TRP A 140 -5.77 -15.72 14.72
CA TRP A 140 -5.86 -14.97 13.47
C TRP A 140 -7.11 -15.37 12.66
N GLY A 141 -7.89 -14.38 12.19
CA GLY A 141 -9.09 -14.61 11.38
C GLY A 141 -10.36 -14.93 12.16
N PHE A 142 -10.28 -15.23 13.46
CA PHE A 142 -11.45 -15.54 14.28
C PHE A 142 -12.17 -14.27 14.74
N ASP A 143 -13.35 -13.96 14.19
CA ASP A 143 -14.22 -12.90 14.74
C ASP A 143 -14.98 -13.37 15.98
N SER A 144 -15.83 -14.39 15.82
CA SER A 144 -16.71 -14.91 16.86
C SER A 144 -17.37 -16.22 16.45
N CYS A 145 -17.98 -16.92 17.40
CA CYS A 145 -18.77 -18.12 17.12
C CYS A 145 -20.12 -17.85 16.41
N ALA A 146 -20.51 -16.58 16.24
CA ALA A 146 -21.62 -16.18 15.38
C ALA A 146 -21.18 -15.95 13.92
N ASN A 147 -19.92 -15.54 13.71
CA ASN A 147 -19.33 -15.24 12.40
C ASN A 147 -18.09 -16.13 12.19
N LEU A 148 -18.26 -17.44 12.21
CA LEU A 148 -17.16 -18.39 12.07
C LEU A 148 -16.70 -18.48 10.60
N GLY A 149 -15.51 -17.96 10.31
CA GLY A 149 -14.97 -17.91 8.95
C GLY A 149 -14.51 -19.27 8.41
N LEU A 150 -14.94 -19.62 7.19
CA LEU A 150 -14.46 -20.79 6.46
C LEU A 150 -12.93 -20.73 6.29
N GLY A 151 -12.23 -21.86 6.52
CA GLY A 151 -10.78 -21.93 6.40
C GLY A 151 -9.98 -21.28 7.53
N VAL A 152 -10.64 -20.60 8.49
CA VAL A 152 -9.97 -20.09 9.70
C VAL A 152 -9.46 -21.27 10.53
N ARG A 153 -8.23 -21.18 11.02
CA ARG A 153 -7.60 -22.22 11.85
C ARG A 153 -7.74 -21.86 13.33
N ILE A 154 -8.60 -22.57 14.03
CA ILE A 154 -8.99 -22.32 15.42
C ILE A 154 -8.36 -23.30 16.40
N CYS A 155 -8.19 -22.88 17.66
CA CYS A 155 -7.84 -23.72 18.80
C CYS A 155 -9.06 -24.49 19.33
N LEU A 156 -8.85 -25.75 19.71
CA LEU A 156 -9.79 -26.60 20.46
C LEU A 156 -9.24 -27.02 21.84
N SER A 157 -8.18 -26.36 22.29
CA SER A 157 -7.58 -26.52 23.62
C SER A 157 -6.89 -25.23 24.07
N ASP A 158 -6.42 -25.23 25.32
CA ASP A 158 -5.36 -24.32 25.77
C ASP A 158 -4.08 -24.45 24.92
N GLY A 159 -3.14 -23.51 25.10
CA GLY A 159 -1.91 -23.40 24.30
C GLY A 159 -1.93 -22.22 23.33
N ASP A 160 -0.80 -21.95 22.69
CA ASP A 160 -0.64 -20.85 21.73
C ASP A 160 -1.40 -21.14 20.42
N ALA A 161 -1.91 -20.11 19.76
CA ALA A 161 -2.48 -20.26 18.43
C ALA A 161 -1.35 -20.56 17.41
N PRO A 162 -1.46 -21.61 16.58
CA PRO A 162 -0.50 -21.84 15.50
C PRO A 162 -0.68 -20.81 14.39
N LEU A 163 0.26 -20.76 13.43
CA LEU A 163 0.05 -20.00 12.20
C LEU A 163 -1.28 -20.36 11.50
N PRO A 164 -1.99 -19.37 10.92
CA PRO A 164 -3.24 -19.58 10.21
C PRO A 164 -3.06 -20.48 8.98
N ALA A 165 -4.18 -20.91 8.38
CA ALA A 165 -4.14 -21.64 7.12
C ALA A 165 -3.53 -20.74 6.01
N PRO A 166 -2.59 -21.25 5.18
CA PRO A 166 -2.04 -20.48 4.07
C PRO A 166 -3.11 -20.04 3.06
N GLN A 167 -3.11 -18.75 2.72
CA GLN A 167 -4.05 -18.16 1.77
C GLN A 167 -3.41 -18.04 0.39
N LYS A 168 -4.03 -18.64 -0.63
CA LYS A 168 -3.54 -18.55 -2.01
C LYS A 168 -3.55 -17.09 -2.48
N GLY A 169 -2.36 -16.58 -2.83
CA GLY A 169 -2.18 -15.20 -3.29
C GLY A 169 -1.90 -14.19 -2.17
N ALA A 170 -1.81 -14.60 -0.91
CA ALA A 170 -1.24 -13.73 0.12
C ALA A 170 0.24 -13.49 -0.16
N ILE A 171 0.63 -12.20 -0.13
CA ILE A 171 2.00 -11.71 -0.33
C ILE A 171 2.59 -11.07 0.94
N CYS A 172 1.76 -10.81 1.96
CA CYS A 172 2.20 -10.31 3.26
C CYS A 172 1.46 -10.96 4.43
N GLY A 173 1.99 -10.78 5.65
CA GLY A 173 1.40 -11.29 6.88
C GLY A 173 1.62 -12.80 7.09
N PRO A 174 0.98 -13.40 8.11
CA PRO A 174 1.19 -14.79 8.51
C PRO A 174 0.48 -15.82 7.61
N THR A 175 -0.31 -15.38 6.62
CA THR A 175 -1.05 -16.27 5.70
C THR A 175 -0.28 -16.59 4.41
N VAL A 176 0.91 -16.02 4.20
CA VAL A 176 1.74 -16.28 2.99
C VAL A 176 2.13 -17.76 2.91
N PRO A 177 1.88 -18.45 1.78
CA PRO A 177 2.26 -19.84 1.59
C PRO A 177 3.77 -20.09 1.79
N GLY A 178 4.11 -21.01 2.69
CA GLY A 178 5.49 -21.34 3.04
C GLY A 178 6.04 -20.62 4.28
N THR A 179 5.26 -19.75 4.94
CA THR A 179 5.67 -19.11 6.21
C THR A 179 5.98 -20.16 7.29
N GLU A 180 7.20 -20.14 7.82
CA GLU A 180 7.60 -21.00 8.94
C GLU A 180 7.09 -20.45 10.28
N GLN A 181 6.75 -21.35 11.20
CA GLN A 181 6.24 -20.99 12.53
C GLN A 181 7.31 -20.23 13.34
N PRO A 182 7.09 -18.94 13.68
CA PRO A 182 8.06 -18.18 14.46
C PRO A 182 8.09 -18.65 15.92
N PRO A 183 9.13 -18.26 16.70
CA PRO A 183 9.21 -18.53 18.13
C PRO A 183 7.97 -18.08 18.91
N THR A 184 7.59 -18.84 19.95
CA THR A 184 6.49 -18.52 20.87
C THR A 184 6.56 -17.07 21.36
N GLY A 185 5.44 -16.35 21.26
CA GLY A 185 5.33 -14.95 21.65
C GLY A 185 5.79 -13.92 20.60
N SER A 186 6.23 -14.35 19.42
CA SER A 186 6.50 -13.43 18.30
C SER A 186 5.21 -12.79 17.78
N ASN A 187 5.26 -11.52 17.35
CA ASN A 187 4.12 -10.87 16.72
C ASN A 187 3.93 -11.38 15.28
N ILE A 188 2.87 -12.15 15.04
CA ILE A 188 2.65 -12.80 13.73
C ILE A 188 2.16 -11.84 12.63
N SER A 189 1.70 -10.63 12.94
CA SER A 189 1.30 -9.64 11.92
C SER A 189 2.48 -9.11 11.11
N ASP A 190 3.68 -9.18 11.67
CA ASP A 190 4.89 -8.54 11.12
C ASP A 190 5.73 -9.53 10.29
N LEU A 191 5.25 -10.78 10.16
CA LEU A 191 5.77 -11.77 9.23
C LEU A 191 5.47 -11.33 7.79
N ASN A 192 6.42 -11.56 6.88
CA ASN A 192 6.32 -11.19 5.47
C ASN A 192 5.85 -9.73 5.30
N PRO A 193 6.63 -8.73 5.76
CA PRO A 193 6.24 -7.33 5.66
C PRO A 193 6.18 -6.90 4.19
N CYS A 194 5.22 -6.02 3.87
CA CYS A 194 5.12 -5.44 2.53
C CYS A 194 6.38 -4.63 2.17
N PRO A 195 6.78 -4.62 0.88
CA PRO A 195 7.81 -3.73 0.37
C PRO A 195 7.57 -2.26 0.77
N LEU A 196 8.64 -1.53 1.05
CA LEU A 196 8.63 -0.10 1.40
C LEU A 196 7.76 0.26 2.63
N ASN A 197 7.47 -0.72 3.50
CA ASN A 197 6.56 -0.59 4.63
C ASN A 197 5.14 -0.15 4.25
N ALA A 198 4.66 -0.55 3.07
CA ALA A 198 3.24 -0.44 2.73
C ALA A 198 2.35 -1.24 3.71
N CYS A 199 1.06 -0.95 3.77
CA CYS A 199 0.14 -1.58 4.71
C CYS A 199 -0.23 -2.99 4.25
N CYS A 200 -0.22 -3.96 5.18
CA CYS A 200 -0.72 -5.31 4.94
C CYS A 200 -2.16 -5.41 5.43
N ASN A 201 -3.10 -5.72 4.53
CA ASN A 201 -4.51 -5.92 4.88
C ASN A 201 -4.77 -7.33 5.47
N ILE A 202 -5.97 -7.59 5.99
CA ILE A 202 -6.26 -8.87 6.69
C ILE A 202 -6.20 -10.10 5.77
N TRP A 203 -6.28 -9.89 4.45
CA TRP A 203 -6.23 -10.90 3.40
C TRP A 203 -4.81 -11.11 2.83
N GLY A 204 -3.79 -10.58 3.51
CA GLY A 204 -2.39 -10.71 3.12
C GLY A 204 -2.02 -9.97 1.83
N GLN A 205 -2.73 -8.88 1.50
CA GLN A 205 -2.43 -8.02 0.35
C GLN A 205 -1.79 -6.70 0.78
N CYS A 206 -0.87 -6.18 -0.04
CA CYS A 206 -0.17 -4.92 0.21
C CYS A 206 -0.83 -3.74 -0.50
N GLY A 207 -0.92 -2.59 0.18
CA GLY A 207 -1.35 -1.34 -0.44
C GLY A 207 -1.14 -0.12 0.46
N ILE A 208 -1.52 1.06 -0.05
CA ILE A 208 -1.32 2.36 0.63
C ILE A 208 -2.62 3.16 0.86
N THR A 209 -3.73 2.74 0.26
CA THR A 209 -5.02 3.43 0.37
C THR A 209 -5.75 3.05 1.67
N GLY A 210 -6.90 3.69 1.94
CA GLY A 210 -7.72 3.39 3.11
C GLY A 210 -8.15 1.91 3.22
N GLU A 211 -8.31 1.23 2.09
CA GLU A 211 -8.67 -0.19 2.01
C GLU A 211 -7.63 -1.14 2.64
N PHE A 212 -6.36 -0.73 2.66
CA PHE A 212 -5.24 -1.55 3.17
C PHE A 212 -4.69 -1.04 4.49
N CYS A 213 -4.87 0.25 4.78
CA CYS A 213 -4.19 0.94 5.88
C CYS A 213 -5.07 1.27 7.08
N VAL A 214 -6.41 1.21 6.97
CA VAL A 214 -7.30 1.50 8.10
C VAL A 214 -7.35 0.29 9.04
N PRO A 215 -6.89 0.40 10.30
CA PRO A 215 -6.96 -0.70 11.24
C PRO A 215 -8.41 -0.97 11.64
N THR A 216 -8.88 -2.19 11.40
CA THR A 216 -10.16 -2.71 11.90
C THR A 216 -9.96 -4.11 12.42
N THR A 217 -10.60 -4.44 13.53
CA THR A 217 -10.55 -5.77 14.17
C THR A 217 -11.95 -6.36 14.32
N GLY A 218 -12.04 -7.67 14.53
CA GLY A 218 -13.30 -8.35 14.86
C GLY A 218 -13.80 -8.04 16.28
N LYS A 219 -14.96 -8.59 16.64
CA LYS A 219 -15.69 -8.45 17.93
C LYS A 219 -14.79 -8.49 19.17
N PHE A 220 -13.75 -9.31 19.17
CA PHE A 220 -12.84 -9.52 20.29
C PHE A 220 -11.45 -8.88 20.14
N GLY A 221 -11.23 -8.05 19.11
CA GLY A 221 -9.92 -7.42 18.86
C GLY A 221 -8.91 -8.32 18.14
N ASN A 222 -9.32 -9.52 17.69
CA ASN A 222 -8.49 -10.44 16.92
C ASN A 222 -7.95 -9.78 15.63
N LEU A 223 -6.68 -10.07 15.31
CA LEU A 223 -6.05 -9.70 14.04
C LEU A 223 -6.46 -10.66 12.91
N GLY A 224 -6.26 -10.24 11.66
CA GLY A 224 -6.65 -11.04 10.48
C GLY A 224 -8.15 -11.10 10.22
N THR A 225 -8.96 -10.29 10.92
CA THR A 225 -10.42 -10.23 10.77
C THR A 225 -10.92 -8.81 11.04
N GLY A 226 -12.11 -8.48 10.55
CA GLY A 226 -12.71 -7.14 10.65
C GLY A 226 -14.23 -7.19 10.46
N PRO A 227 -14.93 -6.06 10.63
CA PRO A 227 -16.36 -5.97 10.41
C PRO A 227 -16.71 -6.18 8.92
N PRO A 228 -17.92 -6.67 8.59
CA PRO A 228 -18.34 -6.90 7.21
C PRO A 228 -18.15 -5.67 6.31
N GLY A 229 -17.50 -5.87 5.15
CA GLY A 229 -17.15 -4.79 4.22
C GLY A 229 -15.83 -4.07 4.50
N SER A 230 -15.09 -4.45 5.56
CA SER A 230 -13.72 -3.96 5.79
C SER A 230 -12.66 -4.99 5.36
N ASN A 231 -11.67 -4.55 4.60
CA ASN A 231 -10.43 -5.29 4.34
C ASN A 231 -9.38 -5.07 5.44
N GLY A 232 -9.59 -4.08 6.31
CA GLY A 232 -8.79 -3.79 7.49
C GLY A 232 -7.30 -3.57 7.25
N CYS A 233 -6.54 -3.60 8.34
CA CYS A 233 -5.09 -3.57 8.32
C CYS A 233 -4.54 -4.38 9.49
N ALA A 234 -3.53 -5.21 9.22
CA ALA A 234 -2.88 -6.06 10.20
C ALA A 234 -1.47 -5.56 10.60
N SER A 235 -0.71 -4.98 9.65
CA SER A 235 0.62 -4.42 9.93
C SER A 235 0.96 -3.23 9.02
N SER A 236 1.89 -2.38 9.47
CA SER A 236 2.30 -1.11 8.82
C SER A 236 1.17 -0.08 8.60
N CYS A 237 0.14 -0.13 9.45
CA CYS A 237 -1.13 0.61 9.31
C CYS A 237 -1.04 2.14 9.44
N GLY A 238 -2.16 2.83 9.15
CA GLY A 238 -2.29 4.28 9.10
C GLY A 238 -1.85 4.87 7.75
N ARG A 239 -2.26 6.12 7.47
CA ARG A 239 -1.88 6.89 6.24
C ARG A 239 -1.17 8.20 6.58
N GLU A 240 -0.65 8.29 7.80
CA GLU A 240 0.03 9.48 8.32
C GLU A 240 1.35 9.75 7.58
N ILE A 241 1.76 11.01 7.56
CA ILE A 241 3.12 11.39 7.20
C ILE A 241 4.05 11.01 8.36
N VAL A 242 5.03 10.15 8.10
CA VAL A 242 6.03 9.72 9.10
C VAL A 242 7.39 10.35 8.79
N ASN A 243 8.44 10.03 9.58
CA ASN A 243 9.81 10.54 9.38
C ASN A 243 9.91 12.08 9.22
N ASN A 244 9.01 12.78 9.93
CA ASN A 244 8.79 14.23 9.91
C ASN A 244 9.19 14.94 11.21
N GLY A 245 9.88 14.26 12.12
CA GLY A 245 10.30 14.80 13.42
C GLY A 245 11.37 15.90 13.36
N GLU A 246 11.97 16.13 12.19
CA GLU A 246 13.01 17.15 11.98
C GLU A 246 12.64 18.09 10.83
N ALA A 247 12.59 19.39 11.12
CA ALA A 247 12.38 20.43 10.12
C ALA A 247 13.60 20.60 9.18
N PRO A 248 13.41 21.02 7.92
CA PRO A 248 14.51 21.50 7.07
C PRO A 248 15.05 22.84 7.60
N GLY A 249 16.33 23.12 7.33
CA GLY A 249 16.96 24.39 7.75
C GLY A 249 16.36 25.64 7.06
N SER A 250 15.74 25.46 5.90
CA SER A 250 14.91 26.45 5.22
C SER A 250 13.89 25.73 4.33
N PHE A 251 12.73 26.34 4.09
CA PHE A 251 11.75 25.82 3.14
C PHE A 251 12.11 26.33 1.74
N ILE A 252 12.40 25.43 0.80
CA ILE A 252 12.84 25.79 -0.55
C ILE A 252 11.66 25.94 -1.52
N SER A 253 11.83 26.76 -2.55
CA SER A 253 10.89 26.88 -3.66
C SER A 253 11.65 26.64 -4.95
N VAL A 254 11.24 25.62 -5.69
CA VAL A 254 11.86 25.17 -6.94
C VAL A 254 10.90 25.42 -8.09
N GLY A 255 11.41 25.79 -9.26
CA GLY A 255 10.61 25.91 -10.48
C GLY A 255 11.35 25.35 -11.68
N TYR A 256 10.64 24.61 -12.54
CA TYR A 256 11.16 24.20 -13.84
C TYR A 256 11.07 25.36 -14.84
N TYR A 257 12.14 25.54 -15.60
CA TYR A 257 12.21 26.39 -16.76
C TYR A 257 12.21 25.50 -18.02
N GLU A 258 11.12 25.53 -18.78
CA GLU A 258 11.03 24.80 -20.05
C GLU A 258 11.95 25.49 -21.07
N SER A 259 13.12 24.93 -21.38
CA SER A 259 14.10 25.58 -22.29
C SER A 259 13.59 25.78 -23.73
N TRP A 260 12.53 25.06 -24.11
CA TRP A 260 11.80 25.16 -25.37
C TRP A 260 10.60 26.13 -25.31
N ASN A 261 10.39 26.89 -24.23
CA ASN A 261 9.21 27.77 -24.10
C ASN A 261 9.07 28.77 -25.28
N MET A 262 10.19 29.20 -25.88
CA MET A 262 10.22 30.10 -27.06
C MET A 262 9.88 29.42 -28.40
N ASP A 263 9.62 28.11 -28.43
CA ASP A 263 8.99 27.45 -29.59
C ASP A 263 7.48 27.78 -29.68
N ARG A 264 6.88 28.30 -28.59
CA ARG A 264 5.45 28.67 -28.52
C ARG A 264 5.19 30.06 -29.10
N PRO A 265 3.98 30.36 -29.61
CA PRO A 265 3.62 31.69 -30.13
C PRO A 265 3.45 32.75 -29.03
N CYS A 266 3.33 32.33 -27.77
CA CYS A 266 3.20 33.13 -26.55
C CYS A 266 3.44 32.23 -25.33
N LEU A 267 3.53 32.78 -24.12
CA LEU A 267 4.04 32.09 -22.92
C LEU A 267 5.50 31.69 -23.10
N THR A 268 6.30 32.72 -23.37
CA THR A 268 7.73 32.69 -23.55
C THR A 268 8.39 33.46 -22.41
N MET A 269 9.48 32.93 -21.88
CA MET A 269 10.19 33.50 -20.75
C MET A 269 11.69 33.48 -21.01
N LYS A 270 12.35 34.61 -20.81
CA LYS A 270 13.82 34.70 -20.85
C LYS A 270 14.39 34.33 -19.48
N ALA A 271 15.46 33.53 -19.42
CA ALA A 271 15.96 32.96 -18.18
C ALA A 271 16.36 34.04 -17.15
N LYS A 272 16.97 35.15 -17.60
CA LYS A 272 17.29 36.32 -16.77
C LYS A 272 16.08 36.89 -16.00
N SER A 273 14.87 36.76 -16.54
CA SER A 273 13.66 37.37 -15.99
C SER A 273 13.15 36.59 -14.76
N ILE A 274 13.69 35.38 -14.53
CA ILE A 274 13.48 34.59 -13.31
C ILE A 274 14.18 35.24 -12.10
N ALA A 275 15.20 36.08 -12.28
CA ALA A 275 15.92 36.76 -11.20
C ALA A 275 15.03 37.71 -10.35
N GLY A 276 13.86 38.12 -10.87
CA GLY A 276 12.86 38.90 -10.12
C GLY A 276 11.87 38.05 -9.32
N LEU A 277 11.90 36.71 -9.47
CA LEU A 277 10.92 35.79 -8.88
C LEU A 277 11.42 35.19 -7.55
N LYS A 278 10.49 34.64 -6.76
CA LYS A 278 10.74 34.17 -5.38
C LYS A 278 11.12 32.68 -5.31
N TYR A 279 11.97 32.23 -6.22
CA TYR A 279 12.50 30.86 -6.22
C TYR A 279 13.87 30.80 -5.55
N THR A 280 14.18 29.67 -4.93
CA THR A 280 15.51 29.41 -4.34
C THR A 280 16.35 28.48 -5.21
N HIS A 281 15.71 27.66 -6.06
CA HIS A 281 16.35 26.82 -7.07
C HIS A 281 15.54 26.91 -8.37
N VAL A 282 16.19 26.81 -9.52
CA VAL A 282 15.55 26.73 -10.84
C VAL A 282 16.18 25.59 -11.61
N HIS A 283 15.33 24.74 -12.16
CA HIS A 283 15.71 23.53 -12.89
C HIS A 283 15.60 23.80 -14.40
N TRP A 284 16.70 23.69 -15.14
CA TRP A 284 16.69 23.74 -16.61
C TRP A 284 16.19 22.40 -17.14
N GLY A 285 14.95 22.37 -17.63
CA GLY A 285 14.41 21.26 -18.40
C GLY A 285 14.75 21.45 -19.89
N PHE A 286 15.57 20.63 -20.55
CA PHE A 286 16.40 19.54 -20.02
C PHE A 286 17.77 19.54 -20.72
N GLY A 287 18.80 19.04 -20.03
CA GLY A 287 20.05 18.61 -20.64
C GLY A 287 19.87 17.27 -21.36
N LYS A 288 20.65 17.05 -22.42
CA LYS A 288 20.64 15.81 -23.21
C LYS A 288 21.93 15.03 -22.98
N ILE A 289 21.81 13.70 -22.93
CA ILE A 289 22.94 12.76 -22.81
C ILE A 289 23.16 12.15 -24.20
N ALA A 290 24.37 12.26 -24.73
CA ALA A 290 24.74 11.64 -26.00
C ALA A 290 25.09 10.15 -25.83
N SER A 291 25.20 9.41 -26.94
CA SER A 291 25.47 7.96 -26.92
C SER A 291 26.85 7.57 -26.35
N ASP A 292 27.76 8.53 -26.21
CA ASP A 292 29.07 8.39 -25.55
C ASP A 292 29.03 8.81 -24.06
N MET A 293 27.82 8.97 -23.50
CA MET A 293 27.51 9.50 -22.17
C MET A 293 27.94 10.96 -21.95
N SER A 294 28.30 11.72 -22.99
CA SER A 294 28.62 13.15 -22.84
C SER A 294 27.37 14.01 -22.66
N VAL A 295 27.50 15.12 -21.92
CA VAL A 295 26.42 16.08 -21.66
C VAL A 295 26.38 17.14 -22.76
N THR A 296 25.16 17.43 -23.25
CA THR A 296 24.90 18.49 -24.23
C THR A 296 23.69 19.33 -23.83
N ILE A 297 23.69 20.61 -24.21
CA ILE A 297 22.59 21.55 -23.97
C ILE A 297 22.06 22.03 -25.32
N ASN A 298 20.74 22.00 -25.51
CA ASN A 298 20.09 22.73 -26.59
C ASN A 298 19.88 24.19 -26.16
N ASP A 299 20.79 25.08 -26.54
CA ASP A 299 20.68 26.53 -26.29
C ASP A 299 20.33 27.33 -27.56
N THR A 300 19.36 26.83 -28.34
CA THR A 300 18.88 27.51 -29.57
C THR A 300 18.49 28.97 -29.32
N TYR A 301 17.95 29.29 -28.14
CA TYR A 301 17.48 30.61 -27.74
C TYR A 301 18.49 31.46 -26.95
N LYS A 302 19.73 30.99 -26.75
CA LYS A 302 20.82 31.72 -26.07
C LYS A 302 20.47 32.17 -24.65
N GLN A 303 19.86 31.28 -23.89
CA GLN A 303 19.41 31.47 -22.52
C GLN A 303 20.33 30.79 -21.49
N TRP A 304 21.26 29.92 -21.91
CA TRP A 304 22.08 29.13 -20.98
C TRP A 304 22.99 30.01 -20.08
N ASP A 305 23.60 31.06 -20.63
CA ASP A 305 24.40 32.01 -19.85
C ASP A 305 23.53 32.88 -18.91
N ASP A 306 22.37 33.34 -19.38
CA ASP A 306 21.37 34.06 -18.57
C ASP A 306 20.86 33.17 -17.41
N PHE A 307 20.63 31.88 -17.66
CA PHE A 307 20.23 30.89 -16.65
C PHE A 307 21.32 30.66 -15.59
N LYS A 308 22.57 30.40 -16.00
CA LYS A 308 23.69 30.25 -15.05
C LYS A 308 23.90 31.51 -14.19
N SER A 309 23.61 32.70 -14.75
CA SER A 309 23.72 33.97 -14.03
C SER A 309 22.74 34.13 -12.85
N LEU A 310 21.69 33.32 -12.76
CA LEU A 310 20.73 33.33 -11.65
C LEU A 310 21.40 33.07 -10.28
N SER A 311 22.51 32.35 -10.28
CA SER A 311 23.39 32.16 -9.11
C SER A 311 23.85 33.48 -8.47
N ALA A 312 24.09 34.52 -9.26
CA ALA A 312 24.45 35.86 -8.77
C ALA A 312 23.28 36.59 -8.08
N SER A 313 22.04 36.15 -8.31
CA SER A 313 20.84 36.62 -7.61
C SER A 313 20.50 35.76 -6.38
N GLY A 314 21.35 34.78 -6.05
CA GLY A 314 21.14 33.84 -4.94
C GLY A 314 20.22 32.66 -5.26
N ILE A 315 19.82 32.49 -6.52
CA ILE A 315 18.97 31.41 -7.01
C ILE A 315 19.86 30.28 -7.52
N LYS A 316 19.64 29.05 -7.03
CA LYS A 316 20.45 27.89 -7.39
C LYS A 316 20.14 27.37 -8.79
N ALA A 317 21.16 27.32 -9.66
CA ALA A 317 21.01 26.87 -11.05
C ALA A 317 21.27 25.35 -11.15
N ILE A 318 20.22 24.58 -11.43
CA ILE A 318 20.21 23.12 -11.48
C ILE A 318 19.94 22.65 -12.91
N LEU A 319 20.69 21.66 -13.41
CA LEU A 319 20.42 21.03 -14.70
C LEU A 319 19.69 19.70 -14.53
N SER A 320 18.52 19.57 -15.16
CA SER A 320 17.71 18.35 -15.17
C SER A 320 18.00 17.50 -16.41
N PHE A 321 18.06 16.18 -16.25
CA PHE A 321 18.15 15.22 -17.36
C PHE A 321 16.90 14.33 -17.43
N GLY A 322 16.35 14.15 -18.63
CA GLY A 322 15.19 13.27 -18.87
C GLY A 322 13.92 14.04 -19.23
N GLY A 323 12.92 13.93 -18.37
CA GLY A 323 11.52 14.23 -18.63
C GLY A 323 10.84 13.20 -19.53
N TRP A 324 9.52 13.30 -19.63
CA TRP A 324 8.66 12.43 -20.44
C TRP A 324 9.20 12.14 -21.84
N GLY A 325 9.66 13.16 -22.56
CA GLY A 325 10.14 13.04 -23.95
C GLY A 325 11.35 12.10 -24.08
N ASP A 326 12.42 12.33 -23.31
CA ASP A 326 13.62 11.48 -23.36
C ASP A 326 13.40 10.10 -22.73
N SER A 327 12.36 9.96 -21.92
CA SER A 327 12.05 8.71 -21.21
C SER A 327 11.11 7.78 -21.99
N THR A 328 10.37 8.30 -22.97
CA THR A 328 9.32 7.55 -23.71
C THR A 328 9.48 7.52 -25.23
N ASP A 329 10.25 8.41 -25.86
CA ASP A 329 10.45 8.37 -27.32
C ASP A 329 11.35 7.17 -27.72
N PRO A 330 10.98 6.38 -28.76
CA PRO A 330 11.77 5.25 -29.27
C PRO A 330 13.24 5.55 -29.62
N ALA A 331 13.62 6.81 -29.84
CA ALA A 331 14.99 7.22 -30.14
C ALA A 331 15.85 7.51 -28.89
N THR A 332 15.25 7.66 -27.70
CA THR A 332 15.93 8.19 -26.50
C THR A 332 15.71 7.38 -25.22
N TYR A 333 14.62 6.61 -25.10
CA TYR A 333 14.23 5.89 -23.86
C TYR A 333 15.32 4.99 -23.23
N ASP A 334 16.29 4.54 -24.03
CA ASP A 334 17.37 3.63 -23.62
C ASP A 334 18.65 4.36 -23.18
N ILE A 335 18.72 5.68 -23.40
CA ILE A 335 19.89 6.51 -23.03
C ILE A 335 20.06 6.52 -21.51
N LEU A 336 19.00 6.79 -20.74
CA LEU A 336 19.04 6.76 -19.28
C LEU A 336 19.24 5.34 -18.73
N ARG A 337 18.74 4.31 -19.43
CA ARG A 337 18.98 2.89 -19.10
C ARG A 337 20.47 2.54 -19.22
N THR A 338 21.10 2.97 -20.31
CA THR A 338 22.55 2.85 -20.53
C THR A 338 23.34 3.66 -19.48
N ALA A 339 22.92 4.89 -19.20
CA ALA A 339 23.59 5.78 -18.26
C ALA A 339 23.63 5.27 -16.81
N VAL A 340 22.70 4.41 -16.38
CA VAL A 340 22.72 3.77 -15.04
C VAL A 340 23.31 2.34 -15.04
N SER A 341 23.62 1.79 -16.21
CA SER A 341 24.13 0.42 -16.35
C SER A 341 25.53 0.26 -15.73
N PRO A 342 25.98 -0.97 -15.42
CA PRO A 342 27.36 -1.22 -14.97
C PRO A 342 28.44 -0.67 -15.90
N GLU A 343 28.16 -0.60 -17.20
CA GLU A 343 29.06 -0.16 -18.26
C GLU A 343 29.04 1.36 -18.46
N GLY A 344 27.87 2.01 -18.35
CA GLY A 344 27.71 3.44 -18.59
C GLY A 344 27.93 4.34 -17.38
N ARG A 345 27.62 3.86 -16.16
CA ARG A 345 27.45 4.74 -14.98
C ARG A 345 28.66 5.54 -14.55
N GLU A 346 29.87 4.98 -14.62
CA GLU A 346 31.09 5.69 -14.24
C GLU A 346 31.35 6.87 -15.18
N ALA A 347 31.32 6.61 -16.49
CA ALA A 347 31.45 7.63 -17.53
C ALA A 347 30.34 8.69 -17.47
N PHE A 348 29.09 8.27 -17.22
CA PHE A 348 27.98 9.20 -17.05
C PHE A 348 28.16 10.10 -15.83
N THR A 349 28.50 9.56 -14.65
CA THR A 349 28.71 10.38 -13.45
C THR A 349 29.90 11.31 -13.57
N ASP A 350 31.00 10.87 -14.20
CA ASP A 350 32.18 11.70 -14.42
C ASP A 350 31.92 12.82 -15.42
N ASN A 351 31.22 12.54 -16.53
CA ASN A 351 30.84 13.55 -17.53
C ASN A 351 29.87 14.58 -16.94
N VAL A 352 28.85 14.13 -16.20
CA VAL A 352 27.88 15.03 -15.54
C VAL A 352 28.54 15.89 -14.46
N ALA A 353 29.38 15.31 -13.60
CA ALA A 353 30.10 16.07 -12.59
C ALA A 353 31.10 17.05 -13.21
N THR A 354 31.81 16.64 -14.26
CA THR A 354 32.74 17.51 -15.01
C THR A 354 32.00 18.67 -15.67
N PHE A 355 30.86 18.39 -16.32
CA PHE A 355 30.02 19.42 -16.94
C PHE A 355 29.49 20.42 -15.90
N ALA A 356 28.94 19.95 -14.78
CA ALA A 356 28.43 20.79 -13.71
C ALA A 356 29.50 21.73 -13.13
N ASN A 357 30.70 21.21 -12.86
CA ASN A 357 31.82 22.01 -12.36
C ASN A 357 32.34 23.03 -13.39
N ASN A 358 32.41 22.66 -14.67
CA ASN A 358 32.88 23.54 -15.74
C ASN A 358 31.90 24.69 -16.04
N GLU A 359 30.60 24.40 -16.04
CA GLU A 359 29.55 25.40 -16.27
C GLU A 359 29.18 26.19 -15.00
N GLY A 360 29.71 25.82 -13.82
CA GLY A 360 29.44 26.51 -12.56
C GLY A 360 28.02 26.29 -12.02
N LEU A 361 27.42 25.12 -12.30
CA LEU A 361 26.09 24.75 -11.81
C LEU A 361 26.11 24.43 -10.31
N ASP A 362 25.00 24.71 -9.65
CA ASP A 362 24.82 24.45 -8.22
C ASP A 362 24.42 22.99 -7.90
N GLY A 363 23.98 22.23 -8.91
CA GLY A 363 23.57 20.85 -8.77
C GLY A 363 22.97 20.26 -10.05
N ILE A 364 22.58 18.98 -9.94
CA ILE A 364 22.01 18.18 -11.02
C ILE A 364 20.71 17.53 -10.52
N ASP A 365 19.76 17.37 -11.42
CA ASP A 365 18.46 16.73 -11.24
C ASP A 365 18.27 15.62 -12.29
N ILE A 366 17.55 14.55 -11.92
CA ILE A 366 17.40 13.33 -12.73
C ILE A 366 15.91 12.96 -12.76
N ASP A 367 15.27 13.30 -13.88
CA ASP A 367 13.84 13.19 -14.10
C ASP A 367 13.56 12.03 -15.07
N TRP A 368 13.88 10.80 -14.67
CA TRP A 368 13.65 9.62 -15.50
C TRP A 368 12.20 9.14 -15.33
N GLU A 369 11.41 9.14 -16.42
CA GLU A 369 9.97 8.85 -16.44
C GLU A 369 9.60 7.56 -17.21
N TYR A 370 9.72 6.35 -16.66
CA TYR A 370 10.20 5.96 -15.33
C TYR A 370 11.09 4.71 -15.40
N PRO A 371 12.00 4.50 -14.42
CA PRO A 371 12.73 3.24 -14.26
C PRO A 371 11.79 2.02 -14.27
N GLY A 372 12.00 1.10 -15.22
CA GLY A 372 11.29 -0.18 -15.28
C GLY A 372 9.92 -0.20 -15.98
N ALA A 373 9.51 0.86 -16.69
CA ALA A 373 8.24 0.86 -17.44
C ALA A 373 8.21 -0.21 -18.58
N PRO A 374 7.18 -1.09 -18.66
CA PRO A 374 7.21 -2.28 -19.53
C PRO A 374 6.33 -2.24 -20.80
N ASP A 375 5.50 -1.22 -21.02
CA ASP A 375 4.34 -1.26 -21.96
C ASP A 375 4.55 -0.61 -23.34
N ILE A 376 5.77 -0.69 -23.91
CA ILE A 376 6.04 -0.33 -25.32
C ILE A 376 5.71 -1.52 -26.25
N PRO A 377 4.77 -1.40 -27.22
CA PRO A 377 4.39 -2.53 -28.09
C PRO A 377 5.51 -2.96 -29.04
N GLY A 378 5.95 -4.23 -28.94
CA GLY A 378 6.78 -4.89 -29.97
C GLY A 378 8.01 -5.68 -29.49
N ILE A 379 8.27 -5.75 -28.17
CA ILE A 379 9.52 -6.30 -27.62
C ILE A 379 9.40 -7.83 -27.31
N PRO A 380 10.45 -8.66 -27.54
CA PRO A 380 10.44 -10.12 -27.28
C PRO A 380 10.48 -10.51 -25.78
N PRO A 381 10.25 -11.80 -25.42
CA PRO A 381 10.00 -12.22 -24.03
C PRO A 381 11.23 -12.26 -23.12
N GLY A 382 10.97 -12.03 -21.82
CA GLY A 382 11.95 -11.92 -20.73
C GLY A 382 12.58 -13.23 -20.22
N GLN A 383 13.24 -13.13 -19.06
CA GLN A 383 14.13 -14.16 -18.50
C GLN A 383 13.89 -14.35 -16.98
N LYS A 384 14.72 -15.18 -16.34
CA LYS A 384 14.49 -15.66 -14.97
C LYS A 384 14.54 -14.55 -13.90
N GLU A 385 15.09 -13.41 -14.26
CA GLU A 385 15.26 -12.20 -13.47
C GLU A 385 13.96 -11.37 -13.37
N ASP A 386 12.90 -11.73 -14.11
CA ASP A 386 11.60 -11.04 -14.15
C ASP A 386 10.88 -10.92 -12.78
N GLY A 387 11.38 -11.58 -11.74
CA GLY A 387 10.93 -11.38 -10.35
C GLY A 387 11.19 -9.97 -9.80
N GLU A 388 12.28 -9.31 -10.20
CA GLU A 388 12.52 -7.90 -9.86
C GLU A 388 11.65 -6.97 -10.73
N ASN A 389 11.44 -7.33 -12.00
CA ASN A 389 10.54 -6.62 -12.92
C ASN A 389 9.08 -6.63 -12.43
N TYR A 390 8.67 -7.61 -11.63
CA TYR A 390 7.33 -7.63 -11.00
C TYR A 390 7.15 -6.54 -9.93
N LEU A 391 8.21 -6.00 -9.32
CA LEU A 391 8.11 -4.82 -8.46
C LEU A 391 7.67 -3.58 -9.26
N ALA A 392 8.07 -3.48 -10.54
CA ALA A 392 7.57 -2.44 -11.44
C ALA A 392 6.09 -2.64 -11.81
N MET A 393 5.53 -3.86 -11.69
CA MET A 393 4.08 -4.06 -11.82
C MET A 393 3.30 -3.39 -10.66
N LEU A 394 3.87 -3.30 -9.46
CA LEU A 394 3.24 -2.54 -8.36
C LEU A 394 3.27 -1.02 -8.64
N THR A 395 4.24 -0.52 -9.41
CA THR A 395 4.23 0.85 -9.96
C THR A 395 3.07 1.07 -10.94
N MET A 396 2.54 0.04 -11.61
CA MET A 396 1.41 0.19 -12.55
C MET A 396 0.10 0.64 -11.86
N LEU A 397 -0.03 0.51 -10.54
CA LEU A 397 -1.19 1.06 -9.81
C LEU A 397 -1.19 2.62 -9.80
N ARG A 398 -0.06 3.25 -10.13
CA ARG A 398 0.08 4.72 -10.31
C ARG A 398 -0.75 5.26 -11.49
N SER A 399 -1.20 4.40 -12.41
CA SER A 399 -1.90 4.74 -13.68
C SER A 399 -3.33 5.31 -13.57
N LYS A 400 -3.73 5.79 -12.39
CA LYS A 400 -4.97 6.55 -12.17
C LYS A 400 -4.73 8.01 -11.73
N LEU A 401 -3.53 8.29 -11.21
CA LEU A 401 -3.22 9.39 -10.28
C LEU A 401 -3.02 10.79 -10.89
N ASP A 402 -3.58 11.10 -12.06
CA ASP A 402 -3.29 12.34 -12.80
C ASP A 402 -4.42 13.38 -12.68
N GLN A 403 -4.80 13.67 -11.44
CA GLN A 403 -5.60 14.83 -11.05
C GLN A 403 -4.99 15.49 -9.80
N ILE A 404 -5.36 16.74 -9.52
CA ILE A 404 -4.74 17.57 -8.47
C ILE A 404 -5.27 17.20 -7.06
N ASN A 405 -5.59 15.93 -6.79
CA ASN A 405 -6.21 15.53 -5.53
C ASN A 405 -5.20 15.49 -4.37
N LEU A 406 -5.51 16.21 -3.29
CA LEU A 406 -4.76 16.18 -2.03
C LEU A 406 -4.69 14.78 -1.42
N THR A 407 -5.77 13.99 -1.48
CA THR A 407 -5.81 12.63 -0.88
C THR A 407 -4.73 11.73 -1.48
N GLU A 408 -4.56 11.83 -2.79
CA GLU A 408 -3.62 11.03 -3.59
C GLU A 408 -2.18 11.54 -3.40
N THR A 409 -2.03 12.86 -3.32
CA THR A 409 -0.77 13.51 -2.91
C THR A 409 -0.33 13.04 -1.52
N MET A 410 -1.25 12.98 -0.56
CA MET A 410 -0.97 12.53 0.81
C MET A 410 -0.59 11.04 0.89
N ASP A 411 -1.24 10.17 0.11
CA ASP A 411 -0.90 8.75 0.05
C ASP A 411 0.49 8.51 -0.54
N ALA A 412 0.85 9.21 -1.62
CA ALA A 412 2.19 9.16 -2.20
C ALA A 412 3.25 9.65 -1.19
N LEU A 413 2.98 10.74 -0.47
CA LEU A 413 3.88 11.26 0.56
C LEU A 413 3.96 10.35 1.81
N SER A 414 2.88 9.69 2.19
CA SER A 414 2.90 8.66 3.25
C SER A 414 3.74 7.45 2.81
N MET A 415 3.60 6.98 1.56
CA MET A 415 4.43 5.90 1.00
C MET A 415 5.92 6.27 0.98
N ILE A 416 6.28 7.45 0.45
CA ILE A 416 7.66 7.95 0.41
C ILE A 416 8.26 8.04 1.83
N THR A 417 7.50 8.55 2.79
CA THR A 417 7.99 8.65 4.18
C THR A 417 8.07 7.29 4.88
N LYS A 418 7.12 6.38 4.67
CA LYS A 418 7.15 4.99 5.18
C LYS A 418 8.32 4.18 4.62
N ALA A 419 8.74 4.45 3.38
CA ALA A 419 9.96 3.89 2.79
C ALA A 419 11.26 4.36 3.49
N GLY A 420 11.17 5.25 4.48
CA GLY A 420 12.31 5.73 5.29
C GLY A 420 12.85 7.10 4.87
N VAL A 421 12.25 7.76 3.86
CA VAL A 421 12.71 9.07 3.40
C VAL A 421 12.23 10.16 4.39
N PRO A 422 13.14 10.97 4.99
CA PRO A 422 12.74 12.07 5.85
C PRO A 422 12.07 13.19 5.05
N THR A 423 10.98 13.77 5.58
CA THR A 423 10.23 14.84 4.89
C THR A 423 11.10 16.03 4.50
N LYS A 424 12.09 16.37 5.34
CA LYS A 424 13.09 17.43 5.10
C LYS A 424 14.03 17.17 3.90
N LYS A 425 13.88 16.05 3.18
CA LYS A 425 14.52 15.77 1.88
C LYS A 425 13.54 15.75 0.70
N VAL A 426 12.24 15.85 0.95
CA VAL A 426 11.18 15.70 -0.06
C VAL A 426 10.58 17.07 -0.37
N VAL A 427 10.61 17.43 -1.65
CA VAL A 427 10.01 18.65 -2.22
C VAL A 427 8.72 18.24 -2.91
N VAL A 428 7.61 18.93 -2.65
CA VAL A 428 6.28 18.47 -3.10
C VAL A 428 5.81 19.25 -4.33
N GLY A 429 5.30 18.53 -5.33
CA GLY A 429 4.82 19.10 -6.59
C GLY A 429 3.64 20.06 -6.43
N VAL A 430 3.69 21.15 -7.19
CA VAL A 430 2.59 22.06 -7.54
C VAL A 430 2.65 22.34 -9.04
N THR A 431 1.54 22.82 -9.62
CA THR A 431 1.42 22.99 -11.07
C THR A 431 0.99 24.40 -11.48
N SER A 432 1.58 24.90 -12.56
CA SER A 432 1.19 26.09 -13.31
C SER A 432 0.38 25.77 -14.57
N TYR A 433 -0.09 24.53 -14.72
CA TYR A 433 -0.99 24.08 -15.78
C TYR A 433 -2.13 23.21 -15.25
N ALA A 434 -3.08 22.94 -16.15
CA ALA A 434 -4.25 22.12 -15.92
C ALA A 434 -4.34 20.97 -16.95
N ARG A 435 -4.87 19.82 -16.51
CA ARG A 435 -5.45 18.85 -17.44
C ARG A 435 -6.85 19.33 -17.85
N SER A 436 -7.11 19.41 -19.15
CA SER A 436 -8.40 19.83 -19.69
C SER A 436 -9.14 18.69 -20.41
N PHE A 437 -10.47 18.73 -20.40
CA PHE A 437 -11.35 17.71 -20.97
C PHE A 437 -12.59 18.35 -21.63
N LYS A 438 -13.00 17.87 -22.80
CA LYS A 438 -14.28 18.29 -23.41
C LYS A 438 -15.42 17.42 -22.85
N MET A 439 -16.25 17.99 -21.98
CA MET A 439 -17.39 17.30 -21.35
C MET A 439 -18.41 16.84 -22.41
N ALA A 440 -18.96 15.63 -22.23
CA ALA A 440 -19.97 15.07 -23.13
C ALA A 440 -21.39 15.63 -22.88
N ASP A 441 -21.64 16.20 -21.69
CA ASP A 441 -22.84 16.94 -21.33
C ASP A 441 -22.44 18.27 -20.69
N PRO A 442 -22.83 19.45 -21.24
CA PRO A 442 -22.50 20.76 -20.66
C PRO A 442 -23.08 20.98 -19.25
N ASN A 443 -24.05 20.17 -18.83
CA ASN A 443 -24.67 20.25 -17.51
C ASN A 443 -23.94 19.42 -16.43
N CYS A 444 -22.94 18.60 -16.81
CA CYS A 444 -22.33 17.60 -15.94
C CYS A 444 -20.81 17.85 -15.78
N SER A 445 -20.39 18.40 -14.63
CA SER A 445 -18.97 18.73 -14.35
C SER A 445 -18.38 18.10 -13.07
N GLY A 446 -19.02 17.06 -12.53
CA GLY A 446 -18.55 16.31 -11.35
C GLY A 446 -17.77 15.05 -11.70
N PRO A 447 -17.20 14.32 -10.71
CA PRO A 447 -16.27 13.20 -10.95
C PRO A 447 -16.89 11.97 -11.63
N MET A 448 -18.23 11.89 -11.70
CA MET A 448 -18.95 10.81 -12.42
C MET A 448 -19.37 11.20 -13.84
N CYS A 449 -19.03 12.40 -14.31
CA CYS A 449 -19.40 12.89 -15.63
C CYS A 449 -18.43 12.39 -16.71
N THR A 450 -18.93 12.21 -17.92
CA THR A 450 -18.15 11.70 -19.06
C THR A 450 -17.59 12.85 -19.91
N PHE A 451 -16.41 12.61 -20.48
CA PHE A 451 -15.76 13.48 -21.47
C PHE A 451 -15.64 12.76 -22.81
N LEU A 452 -15.38 13.51 -23.87
CA LEU A 452 -15.20 12.99 -25.23
C LEU A 452 -13.74 12.59 -25.48
N GLY A 453 -13.52 11.51 -26.22
CA GLY A 453 -12.19 11.02 -26.57
C GLY A 453 -11.78 9.73 -25.86
N SER A 454 -10.53 9.65 -25.41
CA SER A 454 -9.88 8.46 -24.84
C SER A 454 -8.94 8.82 -23.69
N ASN A 455 -8.34 7.79 -23.07
CA ASN A 455 -7.22 7.96 -22.12
C ASN A 455 -5.95 8.58 -22.73
N THR A 456 -5.89 8.77 -24.05
CA THR A 456 -4.76 9.35 -24.80
C THR A 456 -5.15 10.58 -25.62
N SER A 457 -6.39 11.07 -25.51
CA SER A 457 -6.89 12.24 -26.24
C SER A 457 -8.15 12.79 -25.56
N SER A 458 -8.08 13.95 -24.91
CA SER A 458 -9.22 14.49 -24.12
C SER A 458 -10.24 15.32 -24.91
N GLN A 459 -9.96 15.54 -26.21
CA GLN A 459 -10.73 16.38 -27.16
C GLN A 459 -11.05 17.82 -26.69
N ALA A 460 -10.43 18.27 -25.59
CA ALA A 460 -10.49 19.65 -25.15
C ALA A 460 -9.88 20.58 -26.19
N GLU A 461 -10.41 21.80 -26.30
CA GLU A 461 -9.83 22.81 -27.17
C GLU A 461 -8.38 23.12 -26.73
N PRO A 462 -7.40 23.15 -27.66
CA PRO A 462 -6.03 23.56 -27.34
C PRO A 462 -5.97 25.00 -26.84
N GLY A 463 -5.06 25.29 -25.89
CA GLY A 463 -4.79 26.66 -25.47
C GLY A 463 -4.17 27.52 -26.58
N GLU A 464 -4.44 28.83 -26.56
CA GLU A 464 -3.95 29.82 -27.56
C GLU A 464 -2.41 29.83 -27.70
N CYS A 465 -1.69 29.43 -26.64
CA CYS A 465 -0.23 29.43 -26.53
C CYS A 465 0.36 28.03 -26.33
N THR A 466 -0.31 27.17 -25.55
CA THR A 466 0.14 25.77 -25.31
C THR A 466 -0.12 24.83 -26.49
N LEU A 467 -1.09 25.17 -27.36
CA LEU A 467 -1.43 24.44 -28.60
C LEU A 467 -1.66 22.93 -28.45
N THR A 468 -1.93 22.46 -27.22
CA THR A 468 -1.99 21.04 -26.87
C THR A 468 -3.36 20.69 -26.29
N ALA A 469 -4.14 19.85 -26.99
CA ALA A 469 -5.42 19.38 -26.49
C ALA A 469 -5.22 18.58 -25.19
N GLY A 470 -5.91 18.99 -24.12
CA GLY A 470 -5.78 18.38 -22.79
C GLY A 470 -4.74 18.99 -21.86
N TYR A 471 -4.02 20.03 -22.30
CA TYR A 471 -3.02 20.74 -21.50
C TYR A 471 -3.17 22.26 -21.72
N ILE A 472 -3.54 22.99 -20.67
CA ILE A 472 -3.74 24.43 -20.72
C ILE A 472 -3.09 25.10 -19.50
N SER A 473 -2.41 26.22 -19.71
CA SER A 473 -1.66 26.93 -18.66
C SER A 473 -2.57 27.70 -17.70
N ASN A 474 -2.05 28.00 -16.52
CA ASN A 474 -2.67 28.95 -15.58
C ASN A 474 -2.84 30.34 -16.22
N ALA A 475 -1.87 30.78 -17.03
CA ALA A 475 -1.95 32.05 -17.74
C ALA A 475 -3.12 32.10 -18.72
N GLU A 476 -3.34 31.04 -19.52
CA GLU A 476 -4.48 30.90 -20.43
C GLU A 476 -5.81 30.78 -19.68
N ILE A 477 -5.88 30.01 -18.59
CA ILE A 477 -7.08 29.93 -17.74
C ILE A 477 -7.45 31.31 -17.18
N ASN A 478 -6.48 32.06 -16.64
CA ASN A 478 -6.71 33.42 -16.16
C ASN A 478 -7.12 34.37 -17.29
N SER A 479 -6.56 34.22 -18.50
CA SER A 479 -6.97 34.95 -19.70
C SER A 479 -8.43 34.64 -20.08
N ILE A 480 -8.83 33.36 -20.04
CA ILE A 480 -10.20 32.90 -20.29
C ILE A 480 -11.18 33.49 -19.26
N ILE A 481 -10.86 33.42 -17.96
CA ILE A 481 -11.72 33.98 -16.88
C ILE A 481 -11.95 35.48 -17.10
N ASN A 482 -10.90 36.22 -17.48
CA ASN A 482 -10.99 37.66 -17.76
C ASN A 482 -11.74 37.99 -19.06
N LYS A 483 -11.61 37.15 -20.11
CA LYS A 483 -12.29 37.30 -21.41
C LYS A 483 -13.76 36.86 -21.39
N LYS A 484 -14.09 35.86 -20.56
CA LYS A 484 -15.37 35.11 -20.55
C LYS A 484 -15.98 35.09 -19.14
N PRO A 485 -16.65 36.17 -18.69
CA PRO A 485 -17.24 36.27 -17.36
C PRO A 485 -18.41 35.30 -17.11
N GLU A 486 -18.88 34.61 -18.14
CA GLU A 486 -19.83 33.49 -18.07
C GLU A 486 -19.17 32.14 -17.70
N SER A 487 -17.83 32.08 -17.67
CA SER A 487 -17.10 30.89 -17.20
C SER A 487 -17.37 30.63 -15.71
N ARG A 488 -17.57 29.35 -15.36
CA ARG A 488 -17.87 28.91 -14.00
C ARG A 488 -16.61 28.34 -13.34
N THR A 489 -16.02 29.09 -12.43
CA THR A 489 -14.95 28.61 -11.57
C THR A 489 -15.47 28.17 -10.20
N TRP A 490 -14.78 27.21 -9.57
CA TRP A 490 -14.98 26.85 -8.17
C TRP A 490 -13.71 26.22 -7.58
N TYR A 491 -13.60 26.27 -6.26
CA TYR A 491 -12.60 25.52 -5.49
C TYR A 491 -13.31 24.39 -4.74
N ASP A 492 -12.72 23.19 -4.71
CA ASP A 492 -13.20 22.06 -3.93
C ASP A 492 -12.28 21.80 -2.74
N SER A 493 -12.84 21.89 -1.53
CA SER A 493 -12.10 21.74 -0.28
C SER A 493 -11.82 20.30 0.13
N GLU A 494 -12.47 19.30 -0.48
CA GLU A 494 -12.22 17.89 -0.19
C GLU A 494 -10.98 17.38 -0.94
N VAL A 495 -10.79 17.85 -2.18
CA VAL A 495 -9.60 17.53 -3.01
C VAL A 495 -8.52 18.64 -3.02
N ASP A 496 -8.81 19.83 -2.48
CA ASP A 496 -7.93 21.02 -2.42
C ASP A 496 -7.41 21.44 -3.81
N ALA A 497 -8.33 21.58 -4.76
CA ALA A 497 -8.05 21.91 -6.16
C ALA A 497 -9.04 22.95 -6.70
N ASP A 498 -8.59 23.73 -7.69
CA ASP A 498 -9.42 24.70 -8.42
C ASP A 498 -9.93 24.09 -9.73
N PHE A 499 -11.09 24.55 -10.19
CA PHE A 499 -11.76 24.07 -11.39
C PHE A 499 -12.36 25.21 -12.20
N ILE A 500 -12.48 25.00 -13.51
CA ILE A 500 -13.17 25.89 -14.45
C ILE A 500 -14.01 25.07 -15.44
N VAL A 501 -15.19 25.58 -15.79
CA VAL A 501 -15.91 25.25 -17.02
C VAL A 501 -16.12 26.51 -17.85
N TYR A 502 -15.74 26.46 -19.12
CA TYR A 502 -15.94 27.53 -20.11
C TYR A 502 -16.47 26.97 -21.44
N ASP A 503 -16.98 27.84 -22.31
CA ASP A 503 -17.61 27.48 -23.60
C ASP A 503 -18.68 26.37 -23.51
N SER A 504 -19.36 26.26 -22.36
CA SER A 504 -20.28 25.19 -21.94
C SER A 504 -19.66 23.79 -21.76
N THR A 505 -18.67 23.38 -22.55
CA THR A 505 -18.11 22.00 -22.51
C THR A 505 -16.65 21.88 -22.10
N GLU A 506 -15.87 22.95 -22.07
CA GLU A 506 -14.43 22.85 -21.79
C GLU A 506 -14.20 22.92 -20.28
N TRP A 507 -13.74 21.80 -19.70
CA TRP A 507 -13.47 21.65 -18.27
C TRP A 507 -11.97 21.58 -18.03
N ALA A 508 -11.49 22.14 -16.93
CA ALA A 508 -10.11 21.93 -16.47
C ALA A 508 -9.99 21.97 -14.94
N SER A 509 -9.01 21.25 -14.39
CA SER A 509 -8.63 21.29 -12.97
C SER A 509 -7.19 21.77 -12.82
N TYR A 510 -6.97 22.74 -11.93
CA TYR A 510 -5.74 23.53 -11.84
C TYR A 510 -5.42 23.94 -10.39
N MET A 511 -4.33 24.70 -10.19
CA MET A 511 -4.03 25.39 -8.93
C MET A 511 -3.96 26.90 -9.15
N THR A 512 -4.82 27.66 -8.47
CA THR A 512 -4.59 29.09 -8.25
C THR A 512 -3.39 29.31 -7.33
N ASP A 513 -2.81 30.51 -7.34
CA ASP A 513 -1.71 30.86 -6.42
C ASP A 513 -2.11 30.75 -4.94
N ASN A 514 -3.41 30.92 -4.63
CA ASN A 514 -3.96 30.66 -3.30
C ASN A 514 -3.86 29.18 -2.93
N THR A 515 -4.24 28.27 -3.83
CA THR A 515 -4.13 26.81 -3.63
C THR A 515 -2.67 26.35 -3.55
N LYS A 516 -1.78 26.90 -4.39
CA LYS A 516 -0.32 26.68 -4.27
C LYS A 516 0.19 27.12 -2.88
N GLN A 517 -0.19 28.31 -2.42
CA GLN A 517 0.23 28.84 -1.12
C GLN A 517 -0.38 28.05 0.05
N SER A 518 -1.63 27.56 -0.07
CA SER A 518 -2.27 26.64 0.88
C SER A 518 -1.45 25.34 1.00
N ARG A 519 -1.13 24.71 -0.13
CA ARG A 519 -0.30 23.50 -0.20
C ARG A 519 1.09 23.72 0.39
N ALA A 520 1.79 24.79 0.03
CA ALA A 520 3.09 25.13 0.61
C ALA A 520 3.04 25.28 2.15
N ASN A 521 1.97 25.88 2.70
CA ASN A 521 1.77 25.96 4.15
C ASN A 521 1.51 24.59 4.79
N ARG A 522 0.73 23.71 4.14
CA ARG A 522 0.52 22.32 4.60
C ARG A 522 1.83 21.54 4.60
N TRP A 523 2.61 21.60 3.52
CA TRP A 523 3.91 20.92 3.41
C TRP A 523 4.90 21.38 4.48
N LYS A 524 4.94 22.69 4.74
CA LYS A 524 5.75 23.27 5.82
C LYS A 524 5.30 22.79 7.21
N SER A 525 4.00 22.58 7.43
CA SER A 525 3.48 22.03 8.70
C SER A 525 3.87 20.56 8.95
N PHE A 526 4.10 19.79 7.87
CA PHE A 526 4.62 18.42 7.92
C PHE A 526 6.15 18.34 7.80
N ASN A 527 6.88 19.45 7.95
CA ASN A 527 8.35 19.50 7.83
C ASN A 527 8.88 19.01 6.47
N PHE A 528 8.14 19.17 5.37
CA PHE A 528 8.66 18.93 4.02
C PHE A 528 9.70 19.98 3.61
N ALA A 529 10.62 19.59 2.74
CA ALA A 529 11.73 20.44 2.31
C ALA A 529 11.28 21.71 1.57
N GLY A 530 10.22 21.60 0.75
CA GLY A 530 9.80 22.70 -0.12
C GLY A 530 8.64 22.36 -1.05
N THR A 531 8.41 23.25 -2.02
CA THR A 531 7.55 23.05 -3.20
C THR A 531 8.35 23.09 -4.50
N ILE A 532 7.92 22.33 -5.51
CA ILE A 532 8.47 22.36 -6.88
C ILE A 532 7.35 22.60 -7.89
N ASP A 533 7.52 23.59 -8.77
CA ASP A 533 6.49 24.08 -9.70
C ASP A 533 6.82 23.71 -11.15
N TRP A 534 5.90 23.03 -11.84
CA TRP A 534 5.94 22.84 -13.29
C TRP A 534 4.88 23.72 -13.97
N ALA A 535 5.23 24.73 -14.76
CA ALA A 535 6.54 25.34 -15.01
C ALA A 535 6.41 26.86 -15.02
N LEU A 536 7.52 27.58 -14.83
CA LEU A 536 7.55 29.02 -14.58
C LEU A 536 6.84 29.84 -15.66
N ASP A 537 7.13 29.53 -16.91
CA ASP A 537 6.60 30.16 -18.12
C ASP A 537 5.09 29.95 -18.36
N LEU A 538 4.44 29.06 -17.59
CA LEU A 538 3.00 28.77 -17.68
C LEU A 538 2.15 29.56 -16.67
N GLN A 539 2.78 30.16 -15.65
CA GLN A 539 2.05 30.77 -14.53
C GLN A 539 1.33 32.05 -14.95
N HIS A 540 2.02 32.93 -15.67
CA HIS A 540 1.56 34.24 -16.12
C HIS A 540 2.19 34.58 -17.50
N PHE A 541 1.61 35.54 -18.22
CA PHE A 541 2.29 36.19 -19.35
C PHE A 541 3.37 37.14 -18.82
N TYR A 542 4.50 37.24 -19.53
CA TYR A 542 5.68 38.04 -19.14
C TYR A 542 5.90 39.22 -20.11
N GLU A 543 6.50 40.32 -19.65
CA GLU A 543 6.77 41.50 -20.51
C GLU A 543 7.67 41.20 -21.73
N ASP A 544 8.38 40.07 -21.69
CA ASP A 544 9.24 39.57 -22.75
C ASP A 544 8.48 38.85 -23.90
N ASP A 545 7.17 38.61 -23.77
CA ASP A 545 6.32 37.74 -24.65
C ASP A 545 6.13 38.20 -26.11
N GLY A 546 6.55 39.41 -26.46
CA GLY A 546 6.35 40.00 -27.80
C GLY A 546 4.90 40.39 -28.14
N GLY A 547 3.91 39.79 -27.47
CA GLY A 547 2.51 40.21 -27.50
C GLY A 547 2.29 41.46 -26.65
N GLY A 548 2.12 42.62 -27.29
CA GLY A 548 1.86 43.90 -26.63
C GLY A 548 0.44 44.05 -26.07
N GLY A 549 0.04 43.17 -25.14
CA GLY A 549 -1.12 43.36 -24.27
C GLY A 549 -0.69 44.00 -22.95
N ASP A 550 -1.46 45.00 -22.47
CA ASP A 550 -1.13 45.68 -21.21
C ASP A 550 -1.12 44.70 -20.02
N PRO A 551 -0.07 44.69 -19.18
CA PRO A 551 -0.06 43.85 -17.98
C PRO A 551 -1.11 44.34 -16.97
N PRO A 552 -1.78 43.44 -16.22
CA PRO A 552 -2.58 43.86 -15.07
C PRO A 552 -1.67 44.61 -14.09
N SER A 553 -2.02 45.86 -13.79
CA SER A 553 -1.11 46.84 -13.19
C SER A 553 -0.42 46.34 -11.92
N SER A 554 0.88 46.59 -11.80
CA SER A 554 1.76 46.13 -10.73
C SER A 554 1.34 46.63 -9.32
N SER A 555 0.41 45.92 -8.68
CA SER A 555 0.00 46.14 -7.29
C SER A 555 1.04 45.61 -6.30
N SER A 556 2.18 46.30 -6.22
CA SER A 556 3.25 46.06 -5.24
C SER A 556 2.74 46.26 -3.80
N THR A 557 2.20 45.19 -3.20
CA THR A 557 1.69 45.22 -1.82
C THR A 557 2.66 44.52 -0.86
N THR A 558 3.73 45.22 -0.50
CA THR A 558 4.49 44.93 0.72
C THR A 558 3.68 45.39 1.94
N GLY A 559 3.11 44.45 2.70
CA GLY A 559 2.27 44.80 3.86
C GLY A 559 1.98 43.63 4.79
N SER A 560 2.80 43.46 5.83
CA SER A 560 2.52 42.53 6.94
C SER A 560 1.79 43.25 8.07
N SER A 561 0.69 42.68 8.56
CA SER A 561 0.01 43.10 9.80
C SER A 561 -0.89 41.98 10.34
N SER A 562 -0.93 41.84 11.67
CA SER A 562 -1.69 40.82 12.40
C SER A 562 -3.21 41.03 12.33
N PRO A 563 -4.03 39.97 12.50
CA PRO A 563 -5.48 40.12 12.59
C PRO A 563 -5.91 40.82 13.89
N PRO A 564 -6.96 41.66 13.87
CA PRO A 564 -7.57 42.19 15.09
C PRO A 564 -8.38 41.11 15.82
N THR A 565 -8.34 41.13 17.15
CA THR A 565 -9.11 40.21 18.00
C THR A 565 -10.53 40.69 18.28
N THR A 566 -11.42 39.73 18.55
CA THR A 566 -12.74 39.89 19.18
C THR A 566 -13.78 40.80 18.50
N SER A 567 -14.83 40.18 17.98
CA SER A 567 -16.11 40.21 18.71
C SER A 567 -16.85 38.88 18.52
N SER A 568 -17.62 38.46 19.52
CA SER A 568 -18.31 37.17 19.55
C SER A 568 -19.78 37.30 19.16
N SER A 569 -20.28 36.37 18.35
CA SER A 569 -21.72 36.15 18.13
C SER A 569 -21.95 34.70 17.71
N SER A 570 -22.35 33.87 18.66
CA SER A 570 -22.92 32.55 18.41
C SER A 570 -24.31 32.67 17.77
N TYR A 571 -24.70 31.74 16.89
CA TYR A 571 -25.95 30.96 17.07
C TYR A 571 -26.08 29.79 16.07
N THR A 572 -26.24 28.59 16.64
CA THR A 572 -27.00 27.40 16.16
C THR A 572 -27.32 27.17 14.68
N SER A 573 -26.86 26.01 14.23
CA SER A 573 -27.47 25.08 13.27
C SER A 573 -29.00 25.00 13.19
N GLY A 574 -29.55 24.67 12.01
CA GLY A 574 -30.85 24.00 11.86
C GLY A 574 -31.69 24.47 10.65
N PRO A 575 -32.18 23.57 9.76
CA PRO A 575 -32.96 23.94 8.57
C PRO A 575 -34.49 23.82 8.78
N PRO A 576 -35.29 24.50 7.94
CA PRO A 576 -36.70 24.17 7.73
C PRO A 576 -36.92 23.31 6.46
N THR A 577 -37.90 22.41 6.51
CA THR A 577 -38.46 21.66 5.37
C THR A 577 -39.98 21.84 5.31
N THR A 578 -40.66 21.23 4.31
CA THR A 578 -42.13 21.18 4.10
C THR A 578 -42.81 22.45 3.52
N SER A 579 -43.90 22.43 2.73
CA SER A 579 -44.47 21.42 1.78
C SER A 579 -45.72 21.97 1.04
N SER A 580 -46.00 21.55 -0.21
CA SER A 580 -47.32 21.65 -0.95
C SER A 580 -47.79 23.09 -1.34
N ASP A 581 -48.76 23.41 -2.24
CA ASP A 581 -49.55 22.73 -3.31
C ASP A 581 -50.28 23.84 -4.18
N SER A 582 -51.09 23.69 -5.27
CA SER A 582 -51.71 22.61 -6.08
C SER A 582 -51.97 23.04 -7.56
N SER A 583 -52.31 22.09 -8.45
CA SER A 583 -53.33 22.13 -9.55
C SER A 583 -53.40 23.26 -10.64
N ALA A 584 -53.08 22.87 -11.89
CA ALA A 584 -53.88 22.86 -13.17
C ALA A 584 -54.72 24.10 -13.64
N PRO A 585 -55.09 24.24 -14.96
CA PRO A 585 -55.02 23.28 -16.09
C PRO A 585 -54.43 23.82 -17.45
N GLY A 586 -54.32 22.94 -18.45
CA GLY A 586 -54.11 23.25 -19.90
C GLY A 586 -55.43 23.25 -20.70
N PRO A 587 -55.49 22.96 -22.03
CA PRO A 587 -54.50 22.41 -22.98
C PRO A 587 -54.31 23.41 -24.19
N PRO A 588 -54.19 23.09 -25.53
CA PRO A 588 -53.98 21.83 -26.29
C PRO A 588 -53.03 21.83 -27.55
N THR A 589 -52.52 20.63 -27.86
CA THR A 589 -52.26 19.98 -29.19
C THR A 589 -51.71 20.74 -30.43
N THR A 590 -50.58 20.25 -30.97
CA THR A 590 -50.42 19.54 -32.29
C THR A 590 -48.95 19.10 -32.50
N SER A 591 -48.58 18.21 -33.44
CA SER A 591 -48.84 16.74 -33.43
C SER A 591 -48.11 15.99 -34.56
N SER A 592 -47.05 15.23 -34.27
CA SER A 592 -46.51 14.10 -35.08
C SER A 592 -45.19 13.58 -34.49
N SER A 593 -44.75 12.31 -34.45
CA SER A 593 -45.31 10.94 -34.53
C SER A 593 -44.33 10.05 -35.31
N LEU A 594 -43.81 8.99 -34.66
CA LEU A 594 -43.16 7.73 -35.13
C LEU A 594 -42.10 7.34 -34.05
N ASP A 595 -42.27 6.30 -33.22
CA ASP A 595 -42.26 4.84 -33.49
C ASP A 595 -40.82 4.37 -33.87
N SER A 596 -40.20 3.34 -33.25
CA SER A 596 -40.80 2.08 -32.78
C SER A 596 -40.05 1.33 -31.65
N SER A 597 -40.80 0.50 -30.92
CA SER A 597 -40.48 -0.85 -30.41
C SER A 597 -39.19 -1.17 -29.62
N ALA A 598 -39.36 -1.74 -28.42
CA ALA A 598 -38.34 -2.48 -27.67
C ALA A 598 -38.80 -3.94 -27.35
N PRO A 599 -37.90 -4.93 -27.30
CA PRO A 599 -38.14 -6.26 -26.72
C PRO A 599 -37.72 -6.35 -25.23
N PRO A 600 -38.16 -7.39 -24.48
CA PRO A 600 -38.33 -7.28 -23.02
C PRO A 600 -37.17 -7.80 -22.16
N THR A 601 -37.20 -7.39 -20.88
CA THR A 601 -36.42 -7.96 -19.78
C THR A 601 -36.98 -9.31 -19.31
N THR A 602 -36.11 -10.21 -18.84
CA THR A 602 -36.49 -11.44 -18.13
C THR A 602 -35.61 -11.65 -16.91
N SER A 603 -36.24 -11.78 -15.73
CA SER A 603 -35.58 -12.13 -14.46
C SER A 603 -35.70 -13.63 -14.17
N SER A 604 -34.65 -14.23 -13.59
CA SER A 604 -34.71 -15.59 -13.04
C SER A 604 -33.74 -15.75 -11.86
N SER A 605 -34.27 -16.15 -10.71
CA SER A 605 -33.48 -16.58 -9.54
C SER A 605 -32.78 -17.92 -9.79
N PRO A 606 -31.70 -18.25 -9.07
CA PRO A 606 -31.12 -19.60 -9.08
C PRO A 606 -32.00 -20.58 -8.28
N ASP A 607 -32.04 -21.84 -8.71
CA ASP A 607 -32.63 -22.96 -7.95
C ASP A 607 -31.78 -24.22 -8.12
N SER A 608 -32.01 -25.23 -7.28
CA SER A 608 -31.02 -26.24 -6.90
C SER A 608 -31.19 -27.61 -7.58
N SER A 609 -30.10 -28.22 -8.05
CA SER A 609 -30.05 -29.66 -8.38
C SER A 609 -28.63 -30.24 -8.27
N GLY A 610 -28.50 -31.39 -7.60
CA GLY A 610 -27.22 -32.07 -7.35
C GLY A 610 -26.69 -32.95 -8.51
N PRO A 611 -25.54 -33.63 -8.31
CA PRO A 611 -24.77 -34.28 -9.37
C PRO A 611 -25.14 -35.76 -9.63
N PRO A 612 -24.88 -36.28 -10.84
CA PRO A 612 -24.88 -37.72 -11.14
C PRO A 612 -23.52 -38.37 -10.84
N THR A 613 -23.53 -39.66 -10.44
CA THR A 613 -22.34 -40.43 -10.03
C THR A 613 -21.93 -41.52 -11.03
N THR A 614 -20.61 -41.64 -11.26
CA THR A 614 -19.83 -42.87 -11.52
C THR A 614 -20.39 -44.00 -12.42
N SER A 615 -19.62 -44.40 -13.44
CA SER A 615 -19.53 -45.82 -13.84
C SER A 615 -18.16 -46.19 -14.43
N SER A 616 -17.69 -47.40 -14.09
CA SER A 616 -16.32 -47.91 -14.26
C SER A 616 -16.02 -48.66 -15.57
N GLY A 617 -14.74 -48.71 -15.95
CA GLY A 617 -14.11 -49.84 -16.66
C GLY A 617 -13.12 -49.45 -17.77
N SER A 618 -12.09 -50.22 -18.16
CA SER A 618 -11.15 -51.17 -17.53
C SER A 618 -10.55 -52.08 -18.61
N ASN A 619 -9.21 -52.18 -18.70
CA ASN A 619 -8.44 -53.26 -19.37
C ASN A 619 -8.55 -53.35 -20.93
N THR A 620 -7.58 -53.86 -21.73
CA THR A 620 -6.20 -54.38 -21.54
C THR A 620 -5.47 -54.47 -22.92
N SER A 621 -4.18 -54.86 -22.92
CA SER A 621 -3.39 -55.38 -24.07
C SER A 621 -2.89 -54.37 -25.14
N ASP A 622 -1.72 -54.54 -25.77
CA ASP A 622 -0.62 -55.51 -25.55
C ASP A 622 0.78 -55.00 -26.00
N GLN A 623 1.84 -55.74 -25.65
CA GLN A 623 3.26 -55.51 -26.03
C GLN A 623 3.73 -56.57 -27.08
N PRO A 624 5.03 -56.86 -27.40
CA PRO A 624 6.34 -56.27 -27.02
C PRO A 624 7.41 -56.10 -28.16
N THR A 625 8.64 -55.70 -27.75
CA THR A 625 9.98 -55.91 -28.38
C THR A 625 10.49 -54.88 -29.42
N THR A 626 11.80 -54.62 -29.60
CA THR A 626 13.08 -55.25 -29.12
C THR A 626 14.18 -54.22 -28.73
N SER A 627 15.05 -54.56 -27.74
CA SER A 627 16.49 -54.15 -27.57
C SER A 627 16.91 -52.65 -27.57
N SER A 628 17.91 -52.15 -26.84
CA SER A 628 18.90 -52.64 -25.83
C SER A 628 19.67 -51.42 -25.28
N GLY A 629 20.29 -51.35 -24.10
CA GLY A 629 20.40 -52.27 -22.95
C GLY A 629 21.62 -51.89 -22.07
N THR A 630 21.56 -52.15 -20.74
CA THR A 630 22.66 -52.07 -19.71
C THR A 630 23.35 -50.70 -19.45
N ASP A 631 23.77 -50.32 -18.24
CA ASP A 631 23.38 -50.67 -16.86
C ASP A 631 23.96 -49.61 -15.85
N SER A 632 23.45 -49.59 -14.61
CA SER A 632 24.02 -49.25 -13.27
C SER A 632 25.43 -48.58 -13.12
N THR A 633 25.76 -47.74 -12.11
CA THR A 633 25.05 -47.25 -10.89
C THR A 633 25.78 -46.07 -10.21
N ILE A 634 25.01 -45.15 -9.62
CA ILE A 634 25.13 -44.47 -8.30
C ILE A 634 26.48 -44.56 -7.52
N LEU A 635 27.14 -43.43 -7.20
CA LEU A 635 27.27 -42.85 -5.83
C LEU A 635 28.04 -41.50 -5.77
N SER A 636 28.00 -40.84 -4.60
CA SER A 636 28.56 -39.51 -4.29
C SER A 636 29.70 -39.54 -3.26
N THR A 637 30.64 -38.57 -3.28
CA THR A 637 30.92 -37.59 -2.18
C THR A 637 32.25 -36.80 -2.31
N THR A 638 32.17 -35.47 -2.07
CA THR A 638 33.12 -34.55 -1.38
C THR A 638 34.64 -34.45 -1.68
N SER A 639 35.07 -33.19 -1.85
CA SER A 639 36.26 -32.50 -1.28
C SER A 639 37.66 -32.62 -1.91
N GLY A 640 38.41 -31.49 -1.89
CA GLY A 640 39.88 -31.43 -1.95
C GLY A 640 40.52 -30.68 -3.13
N SER A 641 41.02 -29.46 -2.90
CA SER A 641 42.01 -28.78 -3.78
C SER A 641 43.42 -29.37 -3.56
N PRO A 642 44.40 -29.25 -4.50
CA PRO A 642 45.25 -28.04 -4.50
C PRO A 642 45.87 -27.65 -5.87
N THR A 643 46.78 -26.66 -5.83
CA THR A 643 47.46 -25.97 -6.94
C THR A 643 48.69 -26.67 -7.55
N SER A 644 48.85 -26.59 -8.89
CA SER A 644 50.13 -26.45 -9.64
C SER A 644 49.79 -26.18 -11.13
N GLY A 645 50.64 -25.66 -12.03
CA GLY A 645 52.07 -25.31 -11.97
C GLY A 645 52.48 -24.38 -13.13
N PRO A 646 53.80 -24.17 -13.40
CA PRO A 646 54.29 -23.02 -14.18
C PRO A 646 54.77 -23.33 -15.62
N SER A 647 55.11 -22.29 -16.39
CA SER A 647 56.26 -22.30 -17.32
C SER A 647 56.69 -20.89 -17.76
N THR A 648 57.98 -20.67 -18.01
CA THR A 648 58.59 -19.37 -18.36
C THR A 648 59.71 -19.53 -19.41
N THR A 649 59.90 -18.56 -20.32
CA THR A 649 61.14 -18.18 -21.08
C THR A 649 60.71 -17.31 -22.29
N SER A 650 61.49 -16.36 -22.87
CA SER A 650 62.77 -15.70 -22.48
C SER A 650 63.09 -14.50 -23.40
N SER A 651 64.11 -13.69 -23.02
CA SER A 651 64.80 -12.62 -23.80
C SER A 651 64.04 -11.29 -24.02
N GLY A 652 64.70 -10.12 -24.05
CA GLY A 652 66.14 -9.81 -23.79
C GLY A 652 66.50 -8.33 -24.07
N SER A 653 67.73 -7.90 -23.68
CA SER A 653 68.32 -6.52 -23.73
C SER A 653 67.59 -5.44 -22.87
N ASP A 654 68.22 -4.69 -21.96
CA ASP A 654 69.42 -3.80 -21.98
C ASP A 654 69.11 -2.36 -22.48
N SER A 655 69.58 -1.25 -21.87
CA SER A 655 70.32 -1.05 -20.60
C SER A 655 70.39 0.46 -20.19
N SER A 656 71.08 0.75 -19.08
CA SER A 656 71.65 2.06 -18.63
C SER A 656 70.83 2.96 -17.66
N GLY A 657 71.53 3.91 -17.00
CA GLY A 657 71.14 4.52 -15.72
C GLY A 657 71.52 6.01 -15.52
N PRO A 658 71.62 6.50 -14.26
CA PRO A 658 71.14 7.84 -13.87
C PRO A 658 72.25 8.92 -13.67
N PRO A 659 71.92 10.13 -13.16
CA PRO A 659 71.97 10.33 -11.69
C PRO A 659 70.90 11.30 -11.10
N THR A 660 70.91 11.45 -9.77
CA THR A 660 69.99 12.26 -8.93
C THR A 660 70.71 13.36 -8.15
N THR A 661 70.00 14.41 -7.69
CA THR A 661 70.44 15.27 -6.56
C THR A 661 69.28 15.83 -5.71
N SER A 662 69.29 15.47 -4.41
CA SER A 662 69.14 16.31 -3.18
C SER A 662 68.02 17.37 -3.03
N SER A 663 67.38 17.59 -1.86
CA SER A 663 67.65 17.14 -0.47
C SER A 663 66.43 17.31 0.47
N GLY A 664 66.30 16.49 1.52
CA GLY A 664 65.45 16.74 2.72
C GLY A 664 66.28 17.24 3.92
N PRO A 665 65.91 17.01 5.21
CA PRO A 665 64.70 16.37 5.80
C PRO A 665 64.18 17.20 7.05
N PRO A 666 63.62 16.66 8.17
CA PRO A 666 62.76 15.50 8.43
C PRO A 666 61.42 15.79 9.18
N ALA A 667 60.60 14.73 9.27
CA ALA A 667 59.30 14.52 9.93
C ALA A 667 59.02 15.01 11.38
N THR A 668 57.71 15.01 11.73
CA THR A 668 57.20 14.37 12.98
C THR A 668 55.73 13.90 12.82
N SER A 669 55.24 13.07 13.75
CA SER A 669 53.93 12.37 13.73
C SER A 669 52.78 13.24 14.30
N SER A 670 51.48 12.87 14.28
CA SER A 670 50.85 11.54 14.35
C SER A 670 49.37 11.50 13.90
N ASN A 671 48.89 10.30 13.54
CA ASN A 671 47.49 9.87 13.44
C ASN A 671 47.18 9.00 14.71
N PRO A 672 45.95 8.50 15.03
CA PRO A 672 44.83 8.22 14.13
C PRO A 672 43.42 8.69 14.60
N ALA A 673 42.44 8.41 13.74
CA ALA A 673 41.01 8.60 13.95
C ALA A 673 40.40 7.68 15.03
N LEU A 674 39.23 8.11 15.53
CA LEU A 674 37.98 7.35 15.46
C LEU A 674 36.81 8.33 15.24
#